data_AF-A0A9D6QIR8-F1
#
_entry.id   AF-A0A9D6QIR8-F1
#
_cell.length_a   1.000
_cell.length_b   1.000
_cell.length_c   1.000
_cell.angle_alpha   90.00
_cell.angle_beta   90.00
_cell.angle_gamma   90.00
#
_symmetry.space_group_name_H-M   'P 1'
#
loop_
_entity.id
_entity.type
_entity.pdbx_description
1 polymer ?
#
loop_
_entity_poly.entity_id
_entity_poly.type
_entity_poly.pdbx_seq_one_letter_code
_entity_poly.pdbx_strand_id
1 'polypeptide(L)'
;MARDHKRLGDLLIEARLITAQNLTDAIAEQRRTGDLLGATLVRMGLVREDALMRTLQQQLGLSLIDLSERIPDDQALTLVREDLARKYVALPIEIEGRSSLIVAMADPLNVAALEDLRFHSGMFIKPVLALGSAIMEGIERHYHIDNSMSEVINNIISTEEDVIVSAVSEEDLTPAIDDLIKESEGRPIVRLTNWLLHRAIEERASDIHIEPQDRELMVRFRVDGLLQEAQRLPKWTQSAIVSRIKVLSNLDIAEKRQPQDGRLMVEVRSRRVDMRVSTLPTTHGEKVVIRVIDQGQVLRDLDDLGFYADELKLVQRDLDRPQGIVLVTGPTGSGKSTLLYAALRYIQNVTKNIVTVEDPVEYQIPGLNQVQVDEKGKKTFPSALRAILRQDPDVIMIGEIRDKETAQIAFRASITGHLVLTTVHTNDAASAVTRLIDLGLEPFMVASSLISVVSMRLVRTLCPRCRETYDVGAAALNRLGARDVGEGTVRLSRGRGCPHCRSTGYHGRTGVFEVLTLDDATRGLITQQVSDAAIRAAAVERGMRTMGEDGLKKVIEGRTTLDEVTRVIYLADQAIKTCPSCATTLSAEFEYCPSCGEFVGEHCEHCHRRVETGWTFCPYCGEASRGAAGANGAGAHDSTGEGGDTPEITHRRRRAPAAPRMRKAS
;
A
#
# COMPACT_ATOMS: atom_id res chain seq x y z
N MET A 1 42.76 -54.97 12.63
CA MET A 1 43.71 -55.21 13.74
C MET A 1 43.01 -54.76 15.02
N ALA A 2 42.57 -55.70 15.86
CA ALA A 2 41.95 -55.37 17.14
C ALA A 2 43.04 -54.80 18.06
N ARG A 3 43.04 -53.48 18.27
CA ARG A 3 43.77 -52.90 19.41
C ARG A 3 43.03 -53.37 20.65
N ASP A 4 43.75 -54.04 21.53
CA ASP A 4 43.25 -54.52 22.82
C ASP A 4 42.96 -53.28 23.70
N HIS A 5 41.78 -52.67 23.54
CA HIS A 5 41.40 -51.48 24.29
C HIS A 5 41.16 -51.89 25.74
N LYS A 6 41.96 -51.38 26.68
CA LYS A 6 41.72 -51.51 28.12
C LYS A 6 40.26 -51.15 28.42
N ARG A 7 39.60 -51.91 29.30
CA ARG A 7 38.17 -51.69 29.61
C ARG A 7 38.02 -50.35 30.33
N LEU A 8 36.89 -49.69 30.11
CA LEU A 8 36.59 -48.36 30.70
C LEU A 8 36.77 -48.35 32.22
N GLY A 9 36.31 -49.40 32.90
CA GLY A 9 36.47 -49.54 34.35
C GLY A 9 37.94 -49.56 34.80
N ASP A 10 38.81 -50.25 34.07
CA ASP A 10 40.24 -50.33 34.38
C ASP A 10 40.92 -48.98 34.16
N LEU A 11 40.54 -48.25 33.10
CA LEU A 11 41.05 -46.90 32.82
C LEU A 11 40.62 -45.88 33.87
N LEU A 12 39.39 -45.98 34.38
CA LEU A 12 38.90 -45.10 35.44
C LEU A 12 39.58 -45.38 36.79
N ILE A 13 39.97 -46.64 37.06
CA ILE A 13 40.79 -47.01 38.22
C ILE A 13 42.22 -46.49 38.06
N GLU A 14 42.84 -46.66 36.88
CA GLU A 14 44.18 -46.15 36.57
C GLU A 14 44.26 -44.62 36.68
N ALA A 15 43.21 -43.92 36.22
CA ALA A 15 43.06 -42.48 36.36
C ALA A 15 42.72 -42.01 37.79
N ARG A 16 42.58 -42.95 38.75
CA ARG A 16 42.19 -42.71 40.15
C ARG A 16 40.84 -41.99 40.31
N LEU A 17 39.95 -42.15 39.34
CA LEU A 17 38.60 -41.57 39.37
C LEU A 17 37.61 -42.45 40.15
N ILE A 18 37.84 -43.78 40.18
CA ILE A 18 37.02 -44.73 40.95
C ILE A 18 37.89 -45.78 41.64
N THR A 19 37.34 -46.44 42.66
CA THR A 19 37.94 -47.62 43.31
C THR A 19 37.44 -48.92 42.66
N ALA A 20 38.14 -50.03 42.89
CA ALA A 20 37.69 -51.36 42.45
C ALA A 20 36.32 -51.75 43.06
N GLN A 21 36.02 -51.29 44.27
CA GLN A 21 34.73 -51.49 44.92
C GLN A 21 33.63 -50.70 44.19
N ASN A 22 33.86 -49.41 43.90
CA ASN A 22 32.93 -48.55 43.16
C ASN A 22 32.61 -49.12 41.77
N LEU A 23 33.61 -49.70 41.08
CA LEU A 23 33.40 -50.34 39.79
C LEU A 23 32.52 -51.60 39.91
N THR A 24 32.72 -52.41 40.96
CA THR A 24 31.93 -53.62 41.21
C THR A 24 30.47 -53.27 41.49
N ASP A 25 30.24 -52.25 42.32
CA ASP A 25 28.90 -51.77 42.67
C ASP A 25 28.19 -51.17 41.45
N ALA A 26 28.91 -50.42 40.61
CA ALA A 26 28.38 -49.86 39.36
C ALA A 26 28.04 -50.95 38.33
N ILE A 27 28.82 -52.02 38.22
CA ILE A 27 28.50 -53.16 37.33
C ILE A 27 27.26 -53.91 37.81
N ALA A 28 27.08 -54.06 39.13
CA ALA A 28 25.88 -54.69 39.69
C ALA A 28 24.62 -53.85 39.41
N GLU A 29 24.70 -52.53 39.57
CA GLU A 29 23.61 -51.62 39.25
C GLU A 29 23.35 -51.56 37.73
N GLN A 30 24.39 -51.57 36.90
CA GLN A 30 24.29 -51.61 35.44
C GLN A 30 23.51 -52.85 34.96
N ARG A 31 23.77 -54.01 35.55
CA ARG A 31 23.03 -55.26 35.24
C ARG A 31 21.56 -55.18 35.63
N ARG A 32 21.21 -54.33 36.60
CA ARG A 32 19.84 -54.12 37.07
C ARG A 32 19.06 -53.14 36.19
N THR A 33 19.72 -52.08 35.68
CA THR A 33 19.06 -51.04 34.89
C THR A 33 19.19 -51.23 33.38
N GLY A 34 20.21 -51.97 32.92
CA GLY A 34 20.51 -52.14 31.49
C GLY A 34 21.23 -50.95 30.86
N ASP A 35 21.61 -49.93 31.64
CA ASP A 35 22.28 -48.73 31.14
C ASP A 35 23.75 -49.00 30.75
N LEU A 36 24.39 -48.01 30.13
CA LEU A 36 25.84 -48.02 29.93
C LEU A 36 26.57 -47.84 31.27
N LEU A 37 27.70 -48.53 31.45
CA LEU A 37 28.50 -48.46 32.68
C LEU A 37 28.92 -47.02 33.02
N GLY A 38 29.30 -46.23 32.02
CA GLY A 38 29.64 -44.81 32.20
C GLY A 38 28.48 -43.97 32.73
N ALA A 39 27.29 -44.12 32.16
CA ALA A 39 26.08 -43.43 32.62
C ALA A 39 25.70 -43.84 34.06
N THR A 40 25.88 -45.12 34.39
CA THR A 40 25.67 -45.64 35.75
C THR A 40 26.64 -45.02 36.76
N LEU A 41 27.92 -44.90 36.40
CA LEU A 41 28.95 -44.28 37.24
C LEU A 41 28.68 -42.79 37.50
N VAL A 42 28.19 -42.05 36.50
CA VAL A 42 27.81 -40.64 36.66
C VAL A 42 26.56 -40.49 37.52
N ARG A 43 25.52 -41.31 37.28
CA ARG A 43 24.27 -41.29 38.05
C ARG A 43 24.48 -41.62 39.53
N MET A 44 25.39 -42.54 39.83
CA MET A 44 25.77 -42.89 41.21
C MET A 44 26.66 -41.82 41.88
N GLY A 45 27.01 -40.74 41.17
CA GLY A 45 27.88 -39.68 41.67
C GLY A 45 29.34 -40.12 41.85
N LEU A 46 29.73 -41.25 41.26
CA LEU A 46 31.06 -41.85 41.43
C LEU A 46 32.11 -41.20 40.51
N VAL A 47 31.68 -40.70 39.36
CA VAL A 47 32.54 -39.99 38.38
C VAL A 47 31.77 -38.79 37.84
N ARG A 48 32.45 -37.65 37.69
CA ARG A 48 31.86 -36.51 36.99
C ARG A 48 31.84 -36.75 35.47
N GLU A 49 30.79 -36.32 34.80
CA GLU A 49 30.58 -36.54 33.36
C GLU A 49 31.76 -36.03 32.51
N ASP A 50 32.33 -34.87 32.86
CA ASP A 50 33.51 -34.29 32.20
C ASP A 50 34.79 -35.14 32.34
N ALA A 51 34.99 -35.75 33.50
CA ALA A 51 36.14 -36.64 33.74
C ALA A 51 35.99 -37.95 32.97
N LEU A 52 34.78 -38.52 32.93
CA LEU A 52 34.46 -39.72 32.17
C LEU A 52 34.72 -39.54 30.67
N MET A 53 34.31 -38.38 30.12
CA MET A 53 34.45 -38.08 28.70
C MET A 53 35.90 -37.90 28.26
N ARG A 54 36.76 -37.33 29.12
CA ARG A 54 38.22 -37.25 28.87
C ARG A 54 38.85 -38.64 28.82
N THR A 55 38.43 -39.56 29.70
CA THR A 55 38.90 -40.94 29.69
C THR A 55 38.44 -41.69 28.43
N LEU A 56 37.19 -41.48 28.00
CA LEU A 56 36.65 -42.06 26.75
C LEU A 56 37.37 -41.52 25.51
N GLN A 57 37.69 -40.23 25.48
CA GLN A 57 38.52 -39.63 24.41
C GLN A 57 39.88 -40.33 24.30
N GLN A 58 40.56 -40.58 25.42
CA GLN A 58 41.84 -41.30 25.42
C GLN A 58 41.71 -42.77 24.99
N GLN A 59 40.61 -43.43 25.37
CA GLN A 59 40.36 -44.83 25.05
C GLN A 59 40.02 -45.04 23.56
N LEU A 60 39.20 -44.15 23.01
CA LEU A 60 38.61 -44.28 21.66
C LEU A 60 39.38 -43.50 20.58
N GLY A 61 40.25 -42.57 20.98
CA GLY A 61 41.02 -41.73 20.05
C GLY A 61 40.15 -40.75 19.26
N LEU A 62 38.98 -40.39 19.79
CA LEU A 62 38.02 -39.46 19.16
C LEU A 62 38.15 -38.05 19.74
N SER A 63 37.93 -37.03 18.92
CA SER A 63 37.90 -35.63 19.38
C SER A 63 36.65 -35.37 20.22
N LEU A 64 36.85 -34.81 21.41
CA LEU A 64 35.78 -34.26 22.25
C LEU A 64 35.49 -32.83 21.76
N ILE A 65 34.23 -32.53 21.48
CA ILE A 65 33.77 -31.22 21.03
C ILE A 65 32.93 -30.55 22.12
N ASP A 66 33.12 -29.25 22.30
CA ASP A 66 32.25 -28.41 23.11
C ASP A 66 31.20 -27.74 22.22
N LEU A 67 29.93 -28.13 22.41
CA LEU A 67 28.80 -27.62 21.63
C LEU A 67 28.38 -26.20 22.04
N SER A 68 28.95 -25.65 23.13
CA SER A 68 28.77 -24.24 23.49
C SER A 68 29.66 -23.31 22.67
N GLU A 69 30.82 -23.80 22.21
CA GLU A 69 31.77 -23.04 21.39
C GLU A 69 31.61 -23.29 19.89
N ARG A 70 31.14 -24.48 19.52
CA ARG A 70 30.99 -24.91 18.12
C ARG A 70 29.52 -25.06 17.73
N ILE A 71 29.00 -24.03 17.07
CA ILE A 71 27.61 -23.94 16.63
C ILE A 71 27.40 -24.83 15.39
N PRO A 72 26.34 -25.66 15.35
CA PRO A 72 25.98 -26.43 14.16
C PRO A 72 25.65 -25.56 12.93
N ASP A 73 26.04 -26.02 11.75
CA ASP A 73 25.66 -25.43 10.47
C ASP A 73 24.21 -25.81 10.10
N ASP A 74 23.42 -24.83 9.64
CA ASP A 74 22.03 -25.05 9.21
C ASP A 74 21.91 -26.14 8.12
N GLN A 75 22.88 -26.22 7.21
CA GLN A 75 22.90 -27.25 6.17
C GLN A 75 23.13 -28.66 6.75
N ALA A 76 23.93 -28.79 7.81
CA ALA A 76 24.16 -30.08 8.47
C ALA A 76 22.92 -30.53 9.24
N LEU A 77 22.22 -29.60 9.91
CA LEU A 77 20.99 -29.87 10.66
C LEU A 77 19.87 -30.42 9.78
N THR A 78 19.73 -29.95 8.53
CA THR A 78 18.69 -30.44 7.61
C THR A 78 18.89 -31.89 7.14
N LEU A 79 20.10 -32.45 7.27
CA LEU A 79 20.43 -33.80 6.81
C LEU A 79 19.99 -34.90 7.79
N VAL A 80 19.65 -34.53 9.04
CA VAL A 80 19.17 -35.48 10.05
C VAL A 80 17.89 -34.92 10.66
N ARG A 81 16.83 -35.72 10.66
CA ARG A 81 15.55 -35.34 11.25
C ARG A 81 15.61 -35.30 12.78
N GLU A 82 14.78 -34.46 13.41
CA GLU A 82 14.73 -34.30 14.87
C GLU A 82 14.49 -35.63 15.61
N ASP A 83 13.60 -36.47 15.09
CA ASP A 83 13.26 -37.76 15.70
C ASP A 83 14.46 -38.71 15.74
N LEU A 84 15.28 -38.74 14.69
CA LEU A 84 16.53 -39.51 14.65
C LEU A 84 17.62 -38.89 15.54
N ALA A 85 17.74 -37.56 15.52
CA ALA A 85 18.69 -36.83 16.38
C ALA A 85 18.41 -37.10 17.87
N ARG A 86 17.13 -37.07 18.28
CA ARG A 86 16.69 -37.40 19.64
C ARG A 86 16.86 -38.88 19.96
N LYS A 87 16.44 -39.78 19.05
CA LYS A 87 16.53 -41.23 19.25
C LYS A 87 17.96 -41.69 19.52
N TYR A 88 18.93 -41.14 18.79
CA TYR A 88 20.34 -41.53 18.87
C TYR A 88 21.21 -40.60 19.70
N VAL A 89 20.63 -39.55 20.28
CA VAL A 89 21.36 -38.48 21.00
C VAL A 89 22.56 -38.06 20.15
N ALA A 90 22.23 -37.58 18.95
CA ALA A 90 23.18 -37.25 17.90
C ALA A 90 22.83 -35.91 17.26
N LEU A 91 23.78 -34.97 17.23
CA LEU A 91 23.60 -33.64 16.65
C LEU A 91 24.57 -33.44 15.48
N PRO A 92 24.07 -33.24 14.24
CA PRO A 92 24.92 -32.86 13.12
C PRO A 92 25.59 -31.52 13.38
N ILE A 93 26.89 -31.41 13.10
CA ILE A 93 27.67 -30.19 13.37
C ILE A 93 28.03 -29.48 12.08
N GLU A 94 28.73 -30.15 11.16
CA GLU A 94 29.16 -29.54 9.90
C GLU A 94 29.37 -30.62 8.83
N ILE A 95 29.36 -30.18 7.57
CA ILE A 95 29.70 -31.02 6.42
C ILE A 95 31.19 -30.84 6.11
N GLU A 96 31.96 -31.92 6.18
CA GLU A 96 33.38 -31.92 5.85
C GLU A 96 33.61 -32.44 4.42
N GLY A 97 34.08 -31.55 3.54
CA GLY A 97 34.32 -31.88 2.14
C GLY A 97 33.02 -32.13 1.37
N ARG A 98 33.00 -33.16 0.51
CA ARG A 98 31.84 -33.46 -0.37
C ARG A 98 30.95 -34.61 0.09
N SER A 99 31.35 -35.38 1.10
CA SER A 99 30.67 -36.64 1.43
C SER A 99 30.74 -37.07 2.89
N SER A 100 31.27 -36.23 3.80
CA SER A 100 31.36 -36.57 5.22
C SER A 100 30.56 -35.60 6.07
N LEU A 101 29.77 -36.11 7.00
CA LEU A 101 29.01 -35.35 7.99
C LEU A 101 29.63 -35.58 9.36
N ILE A 102 30.05 -34.50 10.02
CA ILE A 102 30.53 -34.56 11.40
C ILE A 102 29.32 -34.54 12.32
N VAL A 103 29.19 -35.56 13.17
CA VAL A 103 28.04 -35.72 14.07
C VAL A 103 28.55 -35.86 15.50
N ALA A 104 28.10 -34.97 16.38
CA ALA A 104 28.34 -35.09 17.82
C ALA A 104 27.42 -36.15 18.41
N MET A 105 27.98 -37.18 19.01
CA MET A 105 27.25 -38.33 19.55
C MET A 105 27.63 -38.61 20.99
N ALA A 106 26.64 -38.97 21.80
CA ALA A 106 26.87 -39.44 23.16
C ALA A 106 27.50 -40.84 23.18
N ASP A 107 27.14 -41.69 22.21
CA ASP A 107 27.72 -43.03 22.03
C ASP A 107 28.21 -43.24 20.59
N PRO A 108 29.47 -42.90 20.28
CA PRO A 108 30.10 -43.15 18.98
C PRO A 108 30.30 -44.62 18.61
N LEU A 109 30.08 -45.56 19.54
CA LEU A 109 30.24 -47.01 19.29
C LEU A 109 28.94 -47.68 18.86
N ASN A 110 27.83 -46.95 18.87
CA ASN A 110 26.54 -47.45 18.43
C ASN A 110 26.51 -47.61 16.89
N VAL A 111 26.87 -48.81 16.43
CA VAL A 111 26.94 -49.14 15.00
C VAL A 111 25.60 -48.93 14.30
N ALA A 112 24.47 -49.28 14.95
CA ALA A 112 23.14 -49.08 14.40
C ALA A 112 22.81 -47.59 14.20
N ALA A 113 23.20 -46.74 15.16
CA ALA A 113 23.05 -45.29 15.02
C ALA A 113 23.89 -44.73 13.86
N LEU A 114 25.13 -45.20 13.68
CA LEU A 114 25.99 -44.76 12.58
C LEU A 114 25.46 -45.18 11.22
N GLU A 115 24.93 -46.40 11.09
CA GLU A 115 24.32 -46.91 9.86
C GLU A 115 23.02 -46.17 9.51
N ASP A 116 22.15 -45.96 10.50
CA ASP A 116 20.89 -45.23 10.31
C ASP A 116 21.14 -43.76 9.94
N LEU A 117 22.05 -43.08 10.64
CA LEU A 117 22.41 -41.69 10.34
C LEU A 117 23.05 -41.58 8.96
N ARG A 118 23.88 -42.54 8.56
CA ARG A 118 24.48 -42.60 7.21
C ARG A 118 23.42 -42.80 6.14
N PHE A 119 22.47 -43.71 6.36
CA PHE A 119 21.40 -43.99 5.41
C PHE A 119 20.51 -42.76 5.16
N HIS A 120 20.11 -42.06 6.23
CA HIS A 120 19.21 -40.90 6.12
C HIS A 120 19.91 -39.63 5.65
N SER A 121 21.16 -39.39 6.06
CA SER A 121 21.92 -38.22 5.62
C SER A 121 22.51 -38.35 4.21
N GLY A 122 22.62 -39.59 3.69
CA GLY A 122 23.31 -39.86 2.43
C GLY A 122 24.84 -39.62 2.48
N MET A 123 25.41 -39.38 3.67
CA MET A 123 26.81 -39.02 3.87
C MET A 123 27.53 -40.02 4.78
N PHE A 124 28.86 -40.11 4.65
CA PHE A 124 29.69 -40.83 5.60
C PHE A 124 29.68 -40.11 6.95
N ILE A 125 29.35 -40.82 8.02
CA ILE A 125 29.32 -40.23 9.37
C ILE A 125 30.73 -40.25 9.97
N LYS A 126 31.22 -39.07 10.36
CA LYS A 126 32.41 -38.90 11.21
C LYS A 126 31.96 -38.57 12.63
N PRO A 127 31.90 -39.56 13.53
CA PRO A 127 31.43 -39.31 14.88
C PRO A 127 32.48 -38.55 15.68
N VAL A 128 32.04 -37.51 16.38
CA VAL A 128 32.79 -36.81 17.42
C VAL A 128 32.07 -36.98 18.75
N LEU A 129 32.83 -37.01 19.83
CA LEU A 129 32.27 -37.28 21.15
C LEU A 129 31.79 -35.96 21.77
N ALA A 130 30.58 -35.92 22.31
CA ALA A 130 30.06 -34.77 23.07
C ALA A 130 29.16 -35.22 24.23
N LEU A 131 28.95 -34.34 25.21
CA LEU A 131 28.07 -34.62 26.35
C LEU A 131 26.63 -34.82 25.89
N GLY A 132 25.97 -35.87 26.35
CA GLY A 132 24.58 -36.16 25.97
C GLY A 132 23.61 -35.04 26.37
N SER A 133 23.84 -34.42 27.52
CA SER A 133 23.12 -33.24 27.98
C SER A 133 23.28 -32.03 27.03
N ALA A 134 24.51 -31.76 26.58
CA ALA A 134 24.80 -30.68 25.63
C ALA A 134 24.20 -30.96 24.23
N ILE A 135 24.21 -32.23 23.80
CA ILE A 135 23.58 -32.66 22.55
C ILE A 135 22.07 -32.43 22.63
N MET A 136 21.42 -32.84 23.72
CA MET A 136 19.98 -32.65 23.91
C MET A 136 19.59 -31.16 23.99
N GLU A 137 20.39 -30.33 24.67
CA GLU A 137 20.19 -28.87 24.67
C GLU A 137 20.34 -28.28 23.26
N GLY A 138 21.33 -28.74 22.50
CA GLY A 138 21.52 -28.34 21.11
C GLY A 138 20.32 -28.76 20.23
N ILE A 139 19.81 -29.98 20.40
CA ILE A 139 18.61 -30.44 19.69
C ILE A 139 17.42 -29.55 20.04
N GLU A 140 17.19 -29.26 21.33
CA GLU A 140 16.12 -28.39 21.79
C GLU A 140 16.24 -26.98 21.19
N ARG A 141 17.44 -26.41 21.14
CA ARG A 141 17.68 -25.06 20.63
C ARG A 141 17.52 -24.95 19.11
N HIS A 142 17.95 -25.98 18.37
CA HIS A 142 18.09 -25.91 16.91
C HIS A 142 16.93 -26.56 16.14
N TYR A 143 16.22 -27.55 16.71
CA TYR A 143 15.07 -28.17 16.04
C TYR A 143 13.69 -27.60 16.48
N HIS A 144 13.55 -26.93 17.64
CA HIS A 144 12.25 -26.37 18.09
C HIS A 144 11.73 -25.14 17.32
N ILE A 145 12.50 -24.59 16.39
CA ILE A 145 12.07 -23.44 15.60
C ILE A 145 10.85 -23.83 14.72
N ASP A 146 10.78 -25.04 14.15
CA ASP A 146 9.70 -25.42 13.21
C ASP A 146 8.33 -25.76 13.85
N ASN A 147 8.28 -26.32 15.06
CA ASN A 147 7.00 -26.72 15.69
C ASN A 147 6.23 -25.52 16.28
N SER A 148 6.92 -24.59 16.93
CA SER A 148 6.30 -23.36 17.47
C SER A 148 5.80 -22.43 16.34
N MET A 149 6.49 -22.41 15.20
CA MET A 149 6.09 -21.67 14.01
C MET A 149 4.75 -22.17 13.44
N SER A 150 4.54 -23.48 13.43
CA SER A 150 3.31 -24.11 12.92
C SER A 150 2.10 -23.77 13.80
N GLU A 151 2.25 -23.77 15.13
CA GLU A 151 1.17 -23.38 16.05
C GLU A 151 0.78 -21.90 15.93
N VAL A 152 1.76 -21.00 15.83
CA VAL A 152 1.50 -19.55 15.64
C VAL A 152 0.76 -19.30 14.33
N ILE A 153 1.15 -20.00 13.26
CA ILE A 153 0.49 -19.88 11.95
C ILE A 153 -0.92 -20.47 11.98
N ASN A 154 -1.11 -21.63 12.62
CA ASN A 154 -2.44 -22.23 12.79
C ASN A 154 -3.37 -21.35 13.64
N ASN A 155 -2.85 -20.62 14.63
CA ASN A 155 -3.64 -19.65 15.41
C ASN A 155 -4.09 -18.43 14.57
N ILE A 156 -3.34 -18.05 13.54
CA ILE A 156 -3.67 -16.95 12.62
C ILE A 156 -4.69 -17.43 11.57
N ILE A 157 -4.50 -18.65 11.05
CA ILE A 157 -5.39 -19.29 10.06
C ILE A 157 -6.54 -19.96 10.83
N SER A 158 -7.46 -19.15 11.34
CA SER A 158 -8.61 -19.59 12.16
C SER A 158 -9.72 -20.35 11.39
N THR A 159 -9.56 -20.55 10.08
CA THR A 159 -10.52 -21.24 9.21
C THR A 159 -9.81 -22.24 8.32
N GLU A 160 -10.17 -23.51 8.44
CA GLU A 160 -9.85 -24.60 7.52
C GLU A 160 -10.53 -24.35 6.16
N GLU A 161 -9.95 -23.49 5.34
CA GLU A 161 -10.13 -23.59 3.89
C GLU A 161 -8.77 -23.96 3.31
N ASP A 162 -8.67 -25.13 2.68
CA ASP A 162 -7.54 -25.50 1.84
C ASP A 162 -7.53 -24.55 0.63
N VAL A 163 -6.87 -23.41 0.80
CA VAL A 163 -6.71 -22.43 -0.27
C VAL A 163 -5.59 -22.91 -1.19
N ILE A 164 -5.99 -23.53 -2.30
CA ILE A 164 -5.11 -23.80 -3.42
C ILE A 164 -4.91 -22.47 -4.17
N VAL A 165 -3.80 -21.78 -3.90
CA VAL A 165 -3.27 -20.75 -4.78
C VAL A 165 -2.38 -21.46 -5.79
N SER A 166 -2.94 -21.81 -6.95
CA SER A 166 -2.15 -22.25 -8.10
C SER A 166 -1.62 -21.01 -8.82
N ALA A 167 -0.30 -20.85 -8.85
CA ALA A 167 0.32 -19.90 -9.76
C ALA A 167 0.12 -20.42 -11.19
N VAL A 168 -0.62 -19.70 -12.02
CA VAL A 168 -0.81 -20.08 -13.42
C VAL A 168 0.36 -19.51 -14.21
N SER A 169 1.32 -20.35 -14.60
CA SER A 169 2.42 -19.91 -15.48
C SER A 169 1.92 -19.80 -16.93
N GLU A 170 1.93 -18.59 -17.47
CA GLU A 170 1.93 -18.39 -18.92
C GLU A 170 3.38 -18.53 -19.40
N GLU A 171 3.76 -19.77 -19.73
CA GLU A 171 5.01 -20.21 -20.38
C GLU A 171 6.36 -19.88 -19.66
N ASP A 172 7.25 -20.89 -19.62
CA ASP A 172 8.62 -20.89 -19.09
C ASP A 172 8.83 -20.71 -17.57
N LEU A 173 8.28 -21.62 -16.76
CA LEU A 173 8.96 -22.02 -15.52
C LEU A 173 9.83 -23.26 -15.81
N THR A 174 11.11 -23.20 -15.46
CA THR A 174 11.99 -24.36 -15.54
C THR A 174 11.46 -25.50 -14.66
N PRO A 175 11.60 -26.79 -15.04
CA PRO A 175 11.13 -27.93 -14.25
C PRO A 175 11.59 -27.91 -12.79
N ALA A 176 12.76 -27.34 -12.52
CA ALA A 176 13.34 -27.19 -11.18
C ALA A 176 12.53 -26.26 -10.26
N ILE A 177 11.83 -25.26 -10.78
CA ILE A 177 10.98 -24.36 -10.00
C ILE A 177 9.64 -25.04 -9.67
N ASP A 178 9.12 -25.84 -10.60
CA ASP A 178 7.88 -26.58 -10.43
C ASP A 178 8.03 -27.68 -9.34
N ASP A 179 9.19 -28.35 -9.31
CA ASP A 179 9.54 -29.31 -8.25
C ASP A 179 9.72 -28.62 -6.88
N LEU A 180 10.35 -27.44 -6.83
CA LEU A 180 10.46 -26.62 -5.60
C LEU A 180 9.11 -26.10 -5.08
N ILE A 181 8.15 -25.82 -5.98
CA ILE A 181 6.80 -25.39 -5.61
C ILE A 181 6.02 -26.57 -5.02
N LYS A 182 6.08 -27.74 -5.67
CA LYS A 182 5.39 -28.97 -5.26
C LYS A 182 5.96 -29.58 -3.97
N GLU A 183 7.27 -29.55 -3.75
CA GLU A 183 7.91 -29.96 -2.48
C GLU A 183 7.58 -29.02 -1.29
N SER A 184 6.99 -27.85 -1.56
CA SER A 184 6.70 -26.81 -0.57
C SER A 184 5.24 -26.77 -0.12
N GLU A 185 4.35 -27.57 -0.74
CA GLU A 185 2.89 -27.55 -0.52
C GLU A 185 2.42 -27.98 0.89
N GLY A 186 3.33 -28.34 1.80
CA GLY A 186 3.02 -28.59 3.22
C GLY A 186 3.61 -27.59 4.22
N ARG A 187 4.37 -26.58 3.79
CA ARG A 187 5.14 -25.72 4.70
C ARG A 187 4.27 -24.59 5.31
N PRO A 188 4.35 -24.31 6.62
CA PRO A 188 3.54 -23.28 7.28
C PRO A 188 3.59 -21.89 6.62
N ILE A 189 4.76 -21.47 6.11
CA ILE A 189 4.92 -20.17 5.42
C ILE A 189 4.13 -20.09 4.11
N VAL A 190 4.02 -21.19 3.37
CA VAL A 190 3.24 -21.23 2.13
C VAL A 190 1.77 -21.04 2.46
N ARG A 191 1.25 -21.77 3.46
CA ARG A 191 -0.13 -21.61 3.94
C ARG A 191 -0.41 -20.18 4.39
N LEU A 192 0.50 -19.57 5.15
CA LEU A 192 0.37 -18.18 5.60
C LEU A 192 0.32 -17.19 4.42
N THR A 193 1.20 -17.35 3.43
CA THR A 193 1.25 -16.46 2.27
C THR A 193 -0.01 -16.63 1.40
N ASN A 194 -0.43 -17.87 1.15
CA ASN A 194 -1.68 -18.16 0.42
C ASN A 194 -2.89 -17.56 1.14
N TRP A 195 -2.97 -17.70 2.46
CA TRP A 195 -4.04 -17.09 3.26
C TRP A 195 -4.06 -15.56 3.16
N LEU A 196 -2.89 -14.90 3.22
CA LEU A 196 -2.82 -13.44 3.04
C LEU A 196 -3.34 -13.00 1.67
N LEU A 197 -2.96 -13.70 0.59
CA LEU A 197 -3.41 -13.42 -0.77
C LEU A 197 -4.93 -13.64 -0.91
N HIS A 198 -5.43 -14.77 -0.40
CA HIS A 198 -6.85 -15.11 -0.42
C HIS A 198 -7.69 -14.08 0.32
N ARG A 199 -7.29 -13.76 1.56
CA ARG A 199 -7.98 -12.79 2.40
C ARG A 199 -8.03 -11.42 1.73
N ALA A 200 -6.96 -10.98 1.08
CA ALA A 200 -6.96 -9.72 0.33
C ALA A 200 -7.99 -9.71 -0.81
N ILE A 201 -8.12 -10.82 -1.56
CA ILE A 201 -9.09 -10.97 -2.64
C ILE A 201 -10.53 -10.98 -2.10
N GLU A 202 -10.81 -11.78 -1.07
CA GLU A 202 -12.13 -11.81 -0.41
C GLU A 202 -12.51 -10.45 0.15
N GLU A 203 -11.53 -9.75 0.72
CA GLU A 203 -11.71 -8.42 1.28
C GLU A 203 -11.84 -7.31 0.24
N ARG A 204 -11.66 -7.62 -1.06
CA ARG A 204 -11.64 -6.70 -2.21
C ARG A 204 -10.59 -5.61 -2.07
N ALA A 205 -9.41 -5.97 -1.59
CA ALA A 205 -8.27 -5.08 -1.50
C ALA A 205 -7.73 -4.73 -2.91
N SER A 206 -7.36 -3.47 -3.14
CA SER A 206 -6.65 -3.05 -4.35
C SER A 206 -5.14 -3.28 -4.25
N ASP A 207 -4.59 -3.22 -3.03
CA ASP A 207 -3.17 -3.37 -2.76
C ASP A 207 -2.96 -4.11 -1.44
N ILE A 208 -1.98 -5.01 -1.40
CA ILE A 208 -1.46 -5.66 -0.20
C ILE A 208 -0.11 -5.01 0.11
N HIS A 209 0.05 -4.51 1.32
CA HIS A 209 1.27 -3.90 1.82
C HIS A 209 1.87 -4.81 2.89
N ILE A 210 3.06 -5.34 2.65
CA ILE A 210 3.84 -6.14 3.61
C ILE A 210 5.06 -5.31 3.97
N GLU A 211 5.05 -4.75 5.16
CA GLU A 211 5.96 -3.68 5.56
C GLU A 211 6.78 -4.10 6.79
N PRO A 212 8.10 -4.26 6.64
CA PRO A 212 8.95 -4.62 7.75
C PRO A 212 9.08 -3.44 8.73
N GLN A 213 8.79 -3.70 10.00
CA GLN A 213 9.09 -2.80 11.11
C GLN A 213 10.31 -3.30 11.87
N ASP A 214 10.76 -2.58 12.88
CA ASP A 214 11.93 -2.98 13.69
C ASP A 214 11.72 -4.36 14.36
N ARG A 215 10.54 -4.57 14.98
CA ARG A 215 10.26 -5.75 15.83
C ARG A 215 9.20 -6.70 15.28
N GLU A 216 8.54 -6.34 14.19
CA GLU A 216 7.41 -7.07 13.64
C GLU A 216 7.32 -6.88 12.12
N LEU A 217 6.44 -7.64 11.48
CA LEU A 217 6.05 -7.47 10.09
C LEU A 217 4.59 -7.03 10.04
N MET A 218 4.34 -5.84 9.53
CA MET A 218 3.00 -5.28 9.43
C MET A 218 2.41 -5.59 8.06
N VAL A 219 1.21 -6.17 8.02
CA VAL A 219 0.46 -6.38 6.79
C VAL A 219 -0.78 -5.49 6.78
N ARG A 220 -0.91 -4.67 5.74
CA ARG A 220 -2.06 -3.78 5.53
C ARG A 220 -2.69 -4.03 4.18
N PHE A 221 -4.01 -3.93 4.10
CA PHE A 221 -4.74 -3.95 2.85
C PHE A 221 -5.25 -2.56 2.51
N ARG A 222 -5.16 -2.17 1.24
CA ARG A 222 -5.90 -1.01 0.75
C ARG A 222 -7.28 -1.45 0.31
N VAL A 223 -8.29 -1.16 1.12
CA VAL A 223 -9.70 -1.47 0.82
C VAL A 223 -10.45 -0.16 0.65
N ASP A 224 -11.16 -0.01 -0.47
CA ASP A 224 -11.87 1.21 -0.85
C ASP A 224 -11.01 2.50 -0.75
N GLY A 225 -9.73 2.37 -1.11
CA GLY A 225 -8.76 3.47 -1.15
C GLY A 225 -8.03 3.76 0.16
N LEU A 226 -8.46 3.18 1.28
CA LEU A 226 -7.83 3.38 2.59
C LEU A 226 -7.02 2.16 3.03
N LEU A 227 -5.87 2.43 3.66
CA LEU A 227 -5.05 1.42 4.29
C LEU A 227 -5.68 0.99 5.61
N GLN A 228 -5.86 -0.32 5.77
CA GLN A 228 -6.40 -0.96 6.96
C GLN A 228 -5.39 -2.01 7.43
N GLU A 229 -5.13 -2.05 8.73
CA GLU A 229 -4.27 -3.09 9.30
C GLU A 229 -4.99 -4.44 9.22
N ALA A 230 -4.36 -5.40 8.55
CA ALA A 230 -4.93 -6.72 8.33
C ALA A 230 -4.36 -7.75 9.31
N GLN A 231 -3.04 -7.69 9.53
CA GLN A 231 -2.32 -8.63 10.39
C GLN A 231 -0.99 -8.02 10.88
N ARG A 232 -0.60 -8.37 12.11
CA ARG A 232 0.77 -8.25 12.60
C ARG A 232 1.39 -9.64 12.68
N LEU A 233 2.56 -9.79 12.09
CA LEU A 233 3.28 -11.06 12.02
C LEU A 233 4.62 -10.92 12.77
N PRO A 234 5.10 -11.99 13.41
CA PRO A 234 6.42 -11.99 14.02
C PRO A 234 7.52 -11.65 13.00
N LYS A 235 8.55 -10.92 13.44
CA LYS A 235 9.65 -10.45 12.57
C LYS A 235 10.32 -11.57 11.77
N TRP A 236 10.45 -12.77 12.36
CA TRP A 236 11.08 -13.92 11.72
C TRP A 236 10.36 -14.40 10.45
N THR A 237 9.05 -14.13 10.31
CA THR A 237 8.26 -14.52 9.13
C THR A 237 8.66 -13.76 7.86
N GLN A 238 9.28 -12.58 8.02
CA GLN A 238 9.56 -11.66 6.92
C GLN A 238 10.36 -12.28 5.79
N SER A 239 11.55 -12.84 6.07
CA SER A 239 12.44 -13.36 5.03
C SER A 239 11.77 -14.47 4.23
N ALA A 240 10.98 -15.31 4.91
CA ALA A 240 10.31 -16.44 4.29
C ALA A 240 9.12 -16.01 3.41
N ILE A 241 8.30 -15.05 3.88
CA ILE A 241 7.19 -14.48 3.09
C ILE A 241 7.73 -13.74 1.85
N VAL A 242 8.75 -12.89 2.02
CA VAL A 242 9.36 -12.16 0.91
C VAL A 242 9.95 -13.12 -0.12
N SER A 243 10.68 -14.15 0.33
CA SER A 243 11.25 -15.16 -0.57
C SER A 243 10.15 -15.93 -1.32
N ARG A 244 9.06 -16.33 -0.64
CA ARG A 244 7.94 -17.01 -1.30
C ARG A 244 7.29 -16.12 -2.37
N ILE A 245 7.06 -14.85 -2.07
CA ILE A 245 6.49 -13.90 -3.04
C ILE A 245 7.43 -13.72 -4.23
N LYS A 246 8.75 -13.60 -4.00
CA LYS A 246 9.75 -13.51 -5.06
C LYS A 246 9.73 -14.74 -5.97
N VAL A 247 9.67 -15.95 -5.41
CA VAL A 247 9.52 -17.20 -6.18
C VAL A 247 8.25 -17.16 -7.04
N LEU A 248 7.11 -16.82 -6.44
CA LEU A 248 5.82 -16.78 -7.12
C LEU A 248 5.74 -15.73 -8.24
N SER A 249 6.60 -14.71 -8.18
CA SER A 249 6.65 -13.60 -9.15
C SER A 249 7.86 -13.64 -10.08
N ASN A 250 8.61 -14.76 -10.09
CA ASN A 250 9.83 -14.95 -10.87
C ASN A 250 10.90 -13.85 -10.64
N LEU A 251 11.12 -13.48 -9.38
CA LEU A 251 12.09 -12.48 -8.93
C LEU A 251 13.34 -13.14 -8.33
N ASP A 252 14.46 -12.42 -8.34
CA ASP A 252 15.72 -12.90 -7.77
C ASP A 252 15.69 -12.84 -6.23
N ILE A 253 15.77 -14.01 -5.60
CA ILE A 253 15.76 -14.20 -4.14
C ILE A 253 17.07 -13.72 -3.50
N ALA A 254 18.19 -13.86 -4.21
CA ALA A 254 19.52 -13.51 -3.72
C ALA A 254 19.72 -11.98 -3.72
N GLU A 255 19.16 -11.28 -4.69
CA GLU A 255 19.22 -9.81 -4.72
C GLU A 255 18.18 -9.19 -3.76
N LYS A 256 18.67 -8.40 -2.81
CA LYS A 256 17.87 -7.75 -1.74
C LYS A 256 18.15 -6.26 -1.59
N ARG A 257 19.04 -5.72 -2.42
CA ARG A 257 19.56 -4.34 -2.36
C ARG A 257 19.01 -3.46 -3.47
N GLN A 258 18.37 -4.04 -4.47
CA GLN A 258 17.73 -3.31 -5.56
C GLN A 258 16.22 -3.55 -5.56
N PRO A 259 15.42 -2.54 -5.96
CA PRO A 259 14.00 -2.76 -6.24
C PRO A 259 13.81 -3.83 -7.32
N GLN A 260 12.74 -4.61 -7.21
CA GLN A 260 12.37 -5.60 -8.23
C GLN A 260 10.87 -5.55 -8.45
N ASP A 261 10.45 -5.76 -9.70
CA ASP A 261 9.05 -5.78 -10.10
C ASP A 261 8.74 -7.06 -10.87
N GLY A 262 7.62 -7.69 -10.53
CA GLY A 262 7.21 -8.98 -11.06
C GLY A 262 5.70 -9.07 -11.24
N ARG A 263 5.25 -10.18 -11.81
CA ARG A 263 3.83 -10.50 -11.99
C ARG A 263 3.56 -11.90 -11.48
N LEU A 264 2.37 -12.09 -10.94
CA LEU A 264 1.90 -13.31 -10.32
C LEU A 264 0.43 -13.48 -10.71
N MET A 265 0.09 -14.59 -11.36
CA MET A 265 -1.30 -14.96 -11.64
C MET A 265 -1.77 -15.94 -10.58
N VAL A 266 -2.83 -15.57 -9.85
CA VAL A 266 -3.43 -16.40 -8.80
C VAL A 266 -4.83 -16.81 -9.24
N GLU A 267 -5.21 -18.06 -8.97
CA GLU A 267 -6.60 -18.51 -9.09
C GLU A 267 -7.23 -18.67 -7.70
N VAL A 268 -8.38 -18.01 -7.46
CA VAL A 268 -9.17 -18.16 -6.22
C VAL A 268 -10.64 -18.41 -6.57
N ARG A 269 -11.18 -19.58 -6.17
CA ARG A 269 -12.57 -20.00 -6.45
C ARG A 269 -12.92 -19.83 -7.95
N SER A 270 -12.05 -20.32 -8.83
CA SER A 270 -12.16 -20.19 -10.30
C SER A 270 -12.15 -18.76 -10.86
N ARG A 271 -11.69 -17.78 -10.07
CA ARG A 271 -11.40 -16.42 -10.55
C ARG A 271 -9.89 -16.27 -10.73
N ARG A 272 -9.47 -15.94 -11.96
CA ARG A 272 -8.09 -15.53 -12.25
C ARG A 272 -7.88 -14.08 -11.83
N VAL A 273 -6.87 -13.86 -10.99
CA VAL A 273 -6.49 -12.56 -10.47
C VAL A 273 -5.04 -12.30 -10.86
N ASP A 274 -4.82 -11.25 -11.64
CA ASP A 274 -3.47 -10.78 -11.98
C ASP A 274 -2.96 -9.93 -10.81
N MET A 275 -1.73 -10.18 -10.39
CA MET A 275 -1.09 -9.44 -9.32
C MET A 275 0.24 -8.89 -9.77
N ARG A 276 0.44 -7.58 -9.56
CA ARG A 276 1.73 -6.93 -9.80
C ARG A 276 2.46 -6.77 -8.49
N VAL A 277 3.65 -7.34 -8.42
CA VAL A 277 4.47 -7.37 -7.20
C VAL A 277 5.63 -6.41 -7.36
N SER A 278 5.86 -5.59 -6.34
CA SER A 278 7.04 -4.72 -6.25
C SER A 278 7.71 -4.93 -4.90
N THR A 279 9.01 -5.18 -4.91
CA THR A 279 9.85 -5.30 -3.71
C THR A 279 10.78 -4.09 -3.63
N LEU A 280 10.84 -3.44 -2.48
CA LEU A 280 11.66 -2.26 -2.23
C LEU A 280 12.52 -2.48 -0.97
N PRO A 281 13.87 -2.44 -1.08
CA PRO A 281 14.75 -2.50 0.09
C PRO A 281 14.50 -1.32 1.05
N THR A 282 14.36 -1.60 2.34
CA THR A 282 14.21 -0.59 3.41
C THR A 282 15.16 -0.88 4.58
N THR A 283 15.20 -0.01 5.59
CA THR A 283 16.09 -0.14 6.75
C THR A 283 15.90 -1.43 7.54
N HIS A 284 14.68 -1.98 7.58
CA HIS A 284 14.35 -3.20 8.33
C HIS A 284 14.13 -4.43 7.42
N GLY A 285 14.56 -4.33 6.16
CA GLY A 285 14.48 -5.35 5.10
C GLY A 285 13.53 -4.96 3.97
N GLU A 286 13.06 -5.91 3.18
CA GLU A 286 12.30 -5.60 1.98
C GLU A 286 10.81 -5.34 2.27
N LYS A 287 10.32 -4.17 1.84
CA LYS A 287 8.90 -3.87 1.74
C LYS A 287 8.37 -4.50 0.46
N VAL A 288 7.22 -5.17 0.55
CA VAL A 288 6.53 -5.73 -0.61
C VAL A 288 5.18 -5.05 -0.77
N VAL A 289 4.87 -4.64 -1.99
CA VAL A 289 3.54 -4.15 -2.38
C VAL A 289 3.03 -5.03 -3.51
N ILE A 290 1.84 -5.57 -3.34
CA ILE A 290 1.17 -6.39 -4.35
C ILE A 290 -0.11 -5.66 -4.77
N ARG A 291 -0.18 -5.20 -6.02
CA ARG A 291 -1.40 -4.65 -6.59
C ARG A 291 -2.27 -5.79 -7.11
N VAL A 292 -3.51 -5.86 -6.63
CA VAL A 292 -4.48 -6.91 -6.97
C VAL A 292 -5.36 -6.42 -8.11
N ILE A 293 -5.31 -7.11 -9.25
CA ILE A 293 -6.07 -6.82 -10.46
C ILE A 293 -7.01 -8.00 -10.70
N ASP A 294 -8.22 -7.89 -10.15
CA ASP A 294 -9.26 -8.89 -10.32
C ASP A 294 -9.86 -8.77 -11.73
N GLN A 295 -9.37 -9.58 -12.68
CA GLN A 295 -9.87 -9.61 -14.06
C GLN A 295 -11.34 -10.06 -14.14
N GLY A 296 -11.89 -10.64 -13.06
CA GLY A 296 -13.30 -11.01 -12.94
C GLY A 296 -14.22 -9.88 -12.49
N GLN A 297 -13.71 -8.67 -12.22
CA GLN A 297 -14.57 -7.52 -11.92
C GLN A 297 -15.41 -7.14 -13.16
N VAL A 298 -16.72 -7.16 -12.98
CA VAL A 298 -17.68 -6.66 -13.96
C VAL A 298 -17.35 -5.20 -14.28
N LEU A 299 -16.97 -4.94 -15.53
CA LEU A 299 -16.82 -3.58 -16.05
C LEU A 299 -18.13 -2.82 -15.79
N ARG A 300 -18.00 -1.65 -15.16
CA ARG A 300 -19.14 -0.78 -14.85
C ARG A 300 -19.67 -0.14 -16.12
N ASP A 301 -20.99 -0.05 -16.22
CA ASP A 301 -21.61 0.80 -17.24
C ASP A 301 -21.58 2.26 -16.78
N LEU A 302 -21.69 3.18 -17.74
CA LEU A 302 -21.53 4.62 -17.49
C LEU A 302 -22.56 5.14 -16.47
N ASP A 303 -23.77 4.60 -16.49
CA ASP A 303 -24.88 4.91 -15.59
C ASP A 303 -24.57 4.56 -14.11
N ASP A 304 -23.72 3.56 -13.86
CA ASP A 304 -23.41 3.05 -12.52
C ASP A 304 -22.31 3.85 -11.80
N LEU A 305 -21.66 4.80 -12.47
CA LEU A 305 -20.50 5.51 -11.92
C LEU A 305 -20.87 6.61 -10.92
N GLY A 306 -22.15 6.98 -10.86
CA GLY A 306 -22.66 7.98 -9.92
C GLY A 306 -22.81 9.39 -10.49
N PHE A 307 -22.90 9.53 -11.81
CA PHE A 307 -23.37 10.77 -12.44
C PHE A 307 -24.83 11.05 -12.06
N TYR A 308 -25.19 12.33 -11.96
CA TYR A 308 -26.61 12.69 -12.02
C TYR A 308 -27.11 12.68 -13.47
N ALA A 309 -28.42 12.54 -13.64
CA ALA A 309 -29.02 12.35 -14.96
C ALA A 309 -28.77 13.51 -15.95
N ASP A 310 -28.60 14.73 -15.44
CA ASP A 310 -28.23 15.92 -16.21
C ASP A 310 -26.78 15.85 -16.71
N GLU A 311 -25.83 15.56 -15.82
CA GLU A 311 -24.41 15.40 -16.16
C GLU A 311 -24.16 14.21 -17.07
N LEU A 312 -24.83 13.09 -16.81
CA LEU A 312 -24.70 11.88 -17.62
C LEU A 312 -25.10 12.13 -19.08
N LYS A 313 -26.21 12.85 -19.30
CA LYS A 313 -26.65 13.24 -20.65
C LYS A 313 -25.63 14.14 -21.34
N LEU A 314 -24.98 15.05 -20.61
CA LEU A 314 -23.92 15.90 -21.17
C LEU A 314 -22.72 15.06 -21.60
N VAL A 315 -22.27 14.13 -20.76
CA VAL A 315 -21.15 13.23 -21.07
C VAL A 315 -21.50 12.33 -22.26
N GLN A 316 -22.68 11.71 -22.27
CA GLN A 316 -23.15 10.87 -23.39
C GLN A 316 -23.15 11.66 -24.72
N ARG A 317 -23.73 12.87 -24.72
CA ARG A 317 -23.71 13.76 -25.88
C ARG A 317 -22.29 14.07 -26.36
N ASP A 318 -21.36 14.28 -25.43
CA ASP A 318 -19.97 14.59 -25.75
C ASP A 318 -19.22 13.37 -26.31
N LEU A 319 -19.53 12.16 -25.83
CA LEU A 319 -19.01 10.89 -26.35
C LEU A 319 -19.61 10.50 -27.71
N ASP A 320 -20.80 10.99 -28.06
CA ASP A 320 -21.44 10.74 -29.36
C ASP A 320 -20.90 11.64 -30.49
N ARG A 321 -19.98 12.57 -30.18
CA ARG A 321 -19.36 13.43 -31.21
C ARG A 321 -18.45 12.62 -32.14
N PRO A 322 -18.39 12.98 -33.44
CA PRO A 322 -17.53 12.28 -34.39
C PRO A 322 -16.03 12.55 -34.14
N GLN A 323 -15.69 13.74 -33.63
CA GLN A 323 -14.30 14.13 -33.39
C GLN A 323 -14.17 15.12 -32.22
N GLY A 324 -12.96 15.22 -31.70
CA GLY A 324 -12.59 16.12 -30.61
C GLY A 324 -12.04 15.34 -29.42
N ILE A 325 -11.76 16.03 -28.31
CA ILE A 325 -11.17 15.42 -27.12
C ILE A 325 -12.13 15.46 -25.94
N VAL A 326 -12.37 14.30 -25.34
CA VAL A 326 -12.97 14.19 -24.00
C VAL A 326 -11.86 13.84 -23.02
N LEU A 327 -11.59 14.76 -22.11
CA LEU A 327 -10.48 14.66 -21.17
C LEU A 327 -10.99 14.26 -19.79
N VAL A 328 -10.40 13.23 -19.18
CA VAL A 328 -10.70 12.85 -17.79
C VAL A 328 -9.55 13.26 -16.88
N THR A 329 -9.84 13.94 -15.78
CA THR A 329 -8.82 14.39 -14.84
C THR A 329 -9.10 13.99 -13.39
N GLY A 330 -8.03 13.95 -12.60
CA GLY A 330 -8.04 13.58 -11.19
C GLY A 330 -6.73 12.87 -10.77
N PRO A 331 -6.50 12.74 -9.46
CA PRO A 331 -5.30 12.12 -8.91
C PRO A 331 -5.27 10.61 -9.20
N THR A 332 -4.19 9.96 -8.80
CA THR A 332 -4.12 8.50 -8.78
C THR A 332 -5.25 7.90 -7.93
N GLY A 333 -5.90 6.85 -8.43
CA GLY A 333 -6.99 6.17 -7.71
C GLY A 333 -8.33 6.90 -7.70
N SER A 334 -8.50 7.98 -8.48
CA SER A 334 -9.79 8.68 -8.59
C SER A 334 -10.82 7.99 -9.49
N GLY A 335 -10.48 6.87 -10.12
CA GLY A 335 -11.40 6.11 -11.01
C GLY A 335 -11.34 6.48 -12.50
N LYS A 336 -10.32 7.24 -12.95
CA LYS A 336 -10.21 7.69 -14.36
C LYS A 336 -10.28 6.55 -15.37
N SER A 337 -9.49 5.49 -15.17
CA SER A 337 -9.49 4.32 -16.07
C SER A 337 -10.86 3.63 -16.08
N THR A 338 -11.55 3.55 -14.93
CA THR A 338 -12.91 3.02 -14.84
C THR A 338 -13.90 3.84 -15.65
N LEU A 339 -13.82 5.18 -15.57
CA LEU A 339 -14.65 6.07 -16.38
C LEU A 339 -14.34 5.94 -17.87
N LEU A 340 -13.07 5.88 -18.26
CA LEU A 340 -12.67 5.71 -19.65
C LEU A 340 -13.16 4.38 -20.22
N TYR A 341 -13.04 3.27 -19.48
CA TYR A 341 -13.55 1.98 -19.92
C TYR A 341 -15.08 1.94 -20.02
N ALA A 342 -15.79 2.59 -19.09
CA ALA A 342 -17.25 2.73 -19.20
C ALA A 342 -17.65 3.58 -20.41
N ALA A 343 -16.92 4.66 -20.69
CA ALA A 343 -17.14 5.50 -21.87
C ALA A 343 -16.87 4.73 -23.18
N LEU A 344 -15.80 3.93 -23.22
CA LEU A 344 -15.48 3.08 -24.37
C LEU A 344 -16.57 2.04 -24.62
N ARG A 345 -17.09 1.40 -23.57
CA ARG A 345 -18.24 0.47 -23.68
C ARG A 345 -19.50 1.16 -24.20
N TYR A 346 -19.77 2.39 -23.73
CA TYR A 346 -20.90 3.19 -24.24
C TYR A 346 -20.76 3.47 -25.74
N ILE A 347 -19.55 3.82 -26.20
CA ILE A 347 -19.27 4.14 -27.62
C ILE A 347 -19.22 2.88 -28.49
N GLN A 348 -18.89 1.73 -27.90
CA GLN A 348 -18.60 0.49 -28.60
C GLN A 348 -19.75 0.07 -29.52
N ASN A 349 -19.44 0.00 -30.82
CA ASN A 349 -20.33 -0.47 -31.85
C ASN A 349 -19.49 -1.18 -32.92
N VAL A 350 -20.06 -2.20 -33.56
CA VAL A 350 -19.43 -2.94 -34.68
C VAL A 350 -19.05 -2.04 -35.86
N THR A 351 -19.63 -0.84 -35.96
CA THR A 351 -19.32 0.14 -37.02
C THR A 351 -18.17 1.08 -36.67
N LYS A 352 -17.59 1.01 -35.47
CA LYS A 352 -16.53 1.91 -35.02
C LYS A 352 -15.26 1.11 -34.73
N ASN A 353 -14.15 1.51 -35.33
CA ASN A 353 -12.83 1.01 -34.99
C ASN A 353 -12.27 1.76 -33.78
N ILE A 354 -12.19 1.07 -32.64
CA ILE A 354 -11.73 1.62 -31.37
C ILE A 354 -10.36 1.05 -31.03
N VAL A 355 -9.37 1.92 -30.88
CA VAL A 355 -7.98 1.54 -30.59
C VAL A 355 -7.46 2.29 -29.36
N THR A 356 -6.83 1.57 -28.43
CA THR A 356 -6.29 2.16 -27.19
C THR A 356 -4.76 2.02 -27.11
N VAL A 357 -4.12 2.93 -26.40
CA VAL A 357 -2.73 2.81 -25.96
C VAL A 357 -2.65 3.04 -24.45
N GLU A 358 -2.11 2.08 -23.71
CA GLU A 358 -2.22 2.02 -22.24
C GLU A 358 -0.90 1.56 -21.60
N ASP A 359 -0.63 2.03 -20.38
CA ASP A 359 0.57 1.69 -19.62
C ASP A 359 0.24 1.31 -18.17
N PRO A 360 -0.12 0.04 -17.92
CA PRO A 360 -0.45 -1.03 -18.87
C PRO A 360 -1.96 -1.15 -19.12
N VAL A 361 -2.36 -2.15 -19.91
CA VAL A 361 -3.78 -2.53 -20.08
C VAL A 361 -4.27 -3.18 -18.79
N GLU A 362 -5.30 -2.61 -18.15
CA GLU A 362 -5.81 -3.10 -16.86
C GLU A 362 -6.85 -4.22 -17.03
N TYR A 363 -7.72 -4.11 -18.04
CA TYR A 363 -8.71 -5.13 -18.38
C TYR A 363 -8.83 -5.25 -19.91
N GLN A 364 -9.01 -6.48 -20.39
CA GLN A 364 -9.33 -6.71 -21.80
C GLN A 364 -10.82 -6.47 -22.05
N ILE A 365 -11.12 -5.54 -22.95
CA ILE A 365 -12.49 -5.24 -23.39
C ILE A 365 -12.73 -5.97 -24.71
N PRO A 366 -13.61 -6.98 -24.75
CA PRO A 366 -13.90 -7.70 -25.99
C PRO A 366 -14.32 -6.76 -27.11
N GLY A 367 -13.73 -6.90 -28.29
CA GLY A 367 -14.04 -6.08 -29.46
C GLY A 367 -13.25 -4.77 -29.58
N LEU A 368 -12.38 -4.44 -28.63
CA LEU A 368 -11.45 -3.31 -28.72
C LEU A 368 -10.04 -3.77 -29.08
N ASN A 369 -9.29 -2.93 -29.80
CA ASN A 369 -7.88 -3.14 -30.08
C ASN A 369 -7.03 -2.42 -29.02
N GLN A 370 -6.51 -3.13 -28.03
CA GLN A 370 -5.76 -2.51 -26.92
C GLN A 370 -4.26 -2.73 -27.05
N VAL A 371 -3.50 -1.63 -27.10
CA VAL A 371 -2.03 -1.65 -27.21
C VAL A 371 -1.40 -1.32 -25.86
N GLN A 372 -0.63 -2.27 -25.31
CA GLN A 372 0.17 -2.00 -24.12
C GLN A 372 1.52 -1.36 -24.49
N VAL A 373 1.90 -0.29 -23.79
CA VAL A 373 3.23 0.32 -23.85
C VAL A 373 4.29 -0.69 -23.45
N ASP A 374 5.41 -0.68 -24.18
CA ASP A 374 6.59 -1.49 -23.91
C ASP A 374 7.84 -0.67 -24.20
N GLU A 375 8.42 -0.09 -23.15
CA GLU A 375 9.62 0.74 -23.28
C GLU A 375 10.84 -0.06 -23.77
N LYS A 376 10.99 -1.33 -23.34
CA LYS A 376 12.10 -2.20 -23.77
C LYS A 376 12.00 -2.50 -25.26
N GLY A 377 10.79 -2.74 -25.75
CA GLY A 377 10.46 -2.92 -27.16
C GLY A 377 10.35 -1.62 -27.97
N LYS A 378 10.65 -0.44 -27.39
CA LYS A 378 10.53 0.90 -28.02
C LYS A 378 9.11 1.27 -28.48
N LYS A 379 8.09 0.63 -27.89
CA LYS A 379 6.67 0.91 -28.12
C LYS A 379 6.17 1.89 -27.06
N THR A 380 6.54 3.15 -27.19
CA THR A 380 6.16 4.25 -26.29
C THR A 380 4.79 4.84 -26.68
N PHE A 381 4.20 5.68 -25.82
CA PHE A 381 2.97 6.41 -26.14
C PHE A 381 3.04 7.14 -27.50
N PRO A 382 4.06 8.00 -27.78
CA PRO A 382 4.16 8.65 -29.09
C PRO A 382 4.33 7.70 -30.28
N SER A 383 5.09 6.61 -30.15
CA SER A 383 5.34 5.69 -31.27
C SER A 383 4.12 4.83 -31.58
N ALA A 384 3.45 4.33 -30.54
CA ALA A 384 2.19 3.59 -30.65
C ALA A 384 1.08 4.49 -31.24
N LEU A 385 0.91 5.71 -30.73
CA LEU A 385 -0.13 6.63 -31.22
C LEU A 385 0.05 6.98 -32.70
N ARG A 386 1.30 7.19 -33.15
CA ARG A 386 1.59 7.37 -34.59
C ARG A 386 1.24 6.15 -35.42
N ALA A 387 1.41 4.95 -34.89
CA ALA A 387 1.02 3.72 -35.58
C ALA A 387 -0.50 3.59 -35.66
N ILE A 388 -1.19 3.86 -34.55
CA ILE A 388 -2.66 3.84 -34.45
C ILE A 388 -3.31 4.75 -35.49
N LEU A 389 -2.76 5.94 -35.73
CA LEU A 389 -3.27 6.86 -36.77
C LEU A 389 -3.21 6.31 -38.21
N ARG A 390 -2.50 5.20 -38.46
CA ARG A 390 -2.49 4.49 -39.75
C ARG A 390 -3.32 3.21 -39.72
N GLN A 391 -4.14 3.02 -38.70
CA GLN A 391 -5.01 1.85 -38.54
C GLN A 391 -6.48 2.18 -38.80
N ASP A 392 -6.77 3.32 -39.41
CA ASP A 392 -8.14 3.80 -39.68
C ASP A 392 -9.05 3.81 -38.43
N PRO A 393 -8.62 4.40 -37.30
CA PRO A 393 -9.43 4.42 -36.08
C PRO A 393 -10.54 5.48 -36.18
N ASP A 394 -11.71 5.21 -35.59
CA ASP A 394 -12.74 6.22 -35.33
C ASP A 394 -12.54 6.86 -33.95
N VAL A 395 -12.16 6.02 -32.98
CA VAL A 395 -11.98 6.41 -31.57
C VAL A 395 -10.61 5.96 -31.08
N ILE A 396 -9.89 6.89 -30.46
CA ILE A 396 -8.57 6.64 -29.89
C ILE A 396 -8.64 6.90 -28.39
N MET A 397 -8.23 5.92 -27.58
CA MET A 397 -8.02 6.14 -26.14
C MET A 397 -6.53 6.12 -25.81
N ILE A 398 -6.08 7.15 -25.11
CA ILE A 398 -4.71 7.30 -24.63
C ILE A 398 -4.77 7.24 -23.11
N GLY A 399 -4.05 6.29 -22.51
CA GLY A 399 -4.08 6.09 -21.05
C GLY A 399 -3.83 7.38 -20.28
N GLU A 400 -2.84 8.18 -20.73
CA GLU A 400 -2.56 9.50 -20.18
C GLU A 400 -1.69 10.36 -21.11
N ILE A 401 -1.77 11.68 -20.95
CA ILE A 401 -0.83 12.64 -21.53
C ILE A 401 0.16 13.06 -20.46
N ARG A 402 1.41 12.57 -20.56
CA ARG A 402 2.52 12.97 -19.67
C ARG A 402 3.40 14.06 -20.26
N ASP A 403 3.51 14.10 -21.59
CA ASP A 403 4.49 14.91 -22.31
C ASP A 403 3.88 15.67 -23.50
N LYS A 404 4.63 16.65 -23.99
CA LYS A 404 4.25 17.53 -25.11
C LYS A 404 4.02 16.77 -26.41
N GLU A 405 4.83 15.75 -26.69
CA GLU A 405 4.80 15.03 -27.97
C GLU A 405 3.50 14.21 -28.08
N THR A 406 3.19 13.45 -27.04
CA THR A 406 1.93 12.70 -26.90
C THR A 406 0.73 13.65 -27.01
N ALA A 407 0.77 14.79 -26.30
CA ALA A 407 -0.26 15.82 -26.37
C ALA A 407 -0.47 16.34 -27.80
N GLN A 408 0.60 16.71 -28.50
CA GLN A 408 0.53 17.26 -29.86
C GLN A 408 -0.06 16.26 -30.86
N ILE A 409 0.30 14.98 -30.75
CA ILE A 409 -0.24 13.95 -31.63
C ILE A 409 -1.72 13.72 -31.35
N ALA A 410 -2.13 13.66 -30.07
CA ALA A 410 -3.51 13.49 -29.66
C ALA A 410 -4.42 14.64 -30.16
N PHE A 411 -3.97 15.89 -29.99
CA PHE A 411 -4.71 17.05 -30.45
C PHE A 411 -4.79 17.13 -31.97
N ARG A 412 -3.72 16.79 -32.70
CA ARG A 412 -3.78 16.70 -34.17
C ARG A 412 -4.75 15.61 -34.63
N ALA A 413 -4.74 14.44 -33.99
CA ALA A 413 -5.68 13.37 -34.29
C ALA A 413 -7.14 13.86 -34.18
N SER A 414 -7.45 14.59 -33.12
CA SER A 414 -8.79 15.11 -32.89
C SER A 414 -9.24 16.15 -33.93
N ILE A 415 -8.30 16.93 -34.47
CA ILE A 415 -8.56 17.88 -35.56
C ILE A 415 -8.81 17.14 -36.87
N THR A 416 -8.10 16.03 -37.11
CA THR A 416 -8.20 15.23 -38.33
C THR A 416 -9.33 14.19 -38.29
N GLY A 417 -10.37 14.40 -37.50
CA GLY A 417 -11.59 13.59 -37.57
C GLY A 417 -11.73 12.45 -36.54
N HIS A 418 -10.88 12.39 -35.51
CA HIS A 418 -10.94 11.32 -34.51
C HIS A 418 -11.57 11.78 -33.21
N LEU A 419 -12.36 10.92 -32.56
CA LEU A 419 -12.72 11.12 -31.16
C LEU A 419 -11.58 10.60 -30.28
N VAL A 420 -11.03 11.44 -29.41
CA VAL A 420 -9.91 11.11 -28.53
C VAL A 420 -10.34 11.15 -27.08
N LEU A 421 -10.11 10.06 -26.37
CA LEU A 421 -10.33 9.91 -24.93
C LEU A 421 -8.96 9.85 -24.25
N THR A 422 -8.73 10.68 -23.24
CA THR A 422 -7.44 10.66 -22.55
C THR A 422 -7.51 11.15 -21.12
N THR A 423 -6.44 10.95 -20.35
CA THR A 423 -6.31 11.52 -19.01
C THR A 423 -5.18 12.53 -18.86
N VAL A 424 -5.36 13.43 -17.90
CA VAL A 424 -4.30 14.24 -17.29
C VAL A 424 -4.45 14.23 -15.77
N HIS A 425 -3.42 14.67 -15.06
CA HIS A 425 -3.42 14.75 -13.60
C HIS A 425 -3.54 16.21 -13.14
N THR A 426 -4.77 16.69 -12.99
CA THR A 426 -5.07 17.98 -12.35
C THR A 426 -6.11 17.81 -11.25
N ASN A 427 -6.34 18.86 -10.47
CA ASN A 427 -7.23 18.79 -9.32
C ASN A 427 -8.70 19.03 -9.66
N ASP A 428 -8.95 19.82 -10.69
CA ASP A 428 -10.27 20.26 -11.16
C ASP A 428 -10.28 20.33 -12.69
N ALA A 429 -11.45 20.57 -13.27
CA ALA A 429 -11.65 20.53 -14.71
C ALA A 429 -11.00 21.73 -15.43
N ALA A 430 -11.03 22.93 -14.83
CA ALA A 430 -10.50 24.14 -15.45
C ALA A 430 -8.95 24.14 -15.51
N SER A 431 -8.28 23.71 -14.44
CA SER A 431 -6.82 23.57 -14.38
C SER A 431 -6.26 22.57 -15.39
N ALA A 432 -7.07 21.61 -15.87
CA ALA A 432 -6.67 20.73 -16.96
C ALA A 432 -6.36 21.50 -18.25
N VAL A 433 -7.09 22.58 -18.52
CA VAL A 433 -6.86 23.43 -19.69
C VAL A 433 -5.52 24.16 -19.56
N THR A 434 -5.25 24.77 -18.40
CA THR A 434 -3.97 25.40 -18.11
C THR A 434 -2.83 24.40 -18.23
N ARG A 435 -3.00 23.18 -17.70
CA ARG A 435 -1.99 22.13 -17.79
C ARG A 435 -1.63 21.75 -19.23
N LEU A 436 -2.62 21.72 -20.13
CA LEU A 436 -2.39 21.45 -21.54
C LEU A 436 -1.57 22.56 -22.21
N ILE A 437 -1.84 23.82 -21.85
CA ILE A 437 -1.07 24.98 -22.33
C ILE A 437 0.36 24.95 -21.76
N ASP A 438 0.53 24.62 -20.47
CA ASP A 438 1.84 24.49 -19.82
C ASP A 438 2.69 23.36 -20.41
N LEU A 439 2.05 22.27 -20.88
CA LEU A 439 2.73 21.21 -21.65
C LEU A 439 3.23 21.70 -23.02
N GLY A 440 2.83 22.91 -23.44
CA GLY A 440 3.27 23.55 -24.66
C GLY A 440 2.34 23.32 -25.86
N LEU A 441 1.05 23.10 -25.60
CA LEU A 441 0.01 23.19 -26.64
C LEU A 441 -0.40 24.65 -26.86
N GLU A 442 -0.66 25.00 -28.11
CA GLU A 442 -1.17 26.31 -28.47
C GLU A 442 -2.62 26.48 -27.96
N PRO A 443 -2.98 27.61 -27.32
CA PRO A 443 -4.32 27.80 -26.74
C PRO A 443 -5.44 27.62 -27.75
N PHE A 444 -5.25 28.08 -28.99
CA PHE A 444 -6.21 27.88 -30.07
C PHE A 444 -6.45 26.39 -30.39
N MET A 445 -5.40 25.56 -30.32
CA MET A 445 -5.52 24.12 -30.52
C MET A 445 -6.36 23.48 -29.41
N VAL A 446 -6.15 23.92 -28.16
CA VAL A 446 -6.94 23.45 -27.01
C VAL A 446 -8.40 23.88 -27.16
N ALA A 447 -8.64 25.17 -27.44
CA ALA A 447 -9.99 25.73 -27.59
C ALA A 447 -10.77 25.14 -28.77
N SER A 448 -10.11 24.75 -29.87
CA SER A 448 -10.79 24.18 -31.04
C SER A 448 -11.14 22.69 -30.85
N SER A 449 -10.26 21.94 -30.20
CA SER A 449 -10.31 20.47 -30.17
C SER A 449 -10.98 19.88 -28.94
N LEU A 450 -10.86 20.54 -27.79
CA LEU A 450 -11.39 20.04 -26.53
C LEU A 450 -12.92 20.16 -26.51
N ILE A 451 -13.61 19.05 -26.25
CA ILE A 451 -15.07 18.98 -26.13
C ILE A 451 -15.47 19.26 -24.69
N SER A 452 -14.90 18.50 -23.77
CA SER A 452 -15.17 18.60 -22.35
C SER A 452 -14.03 18.05 -21.51
N VAL A 453 -13.99 18.49 -20.25
CA VAL A 453 -13.14 17.95 -19.20
C VAL A 453 -14.02 17.41 -18.08
N VAL A 454 -13.89 16.12 -17.79
CA VAL A 454 -14.55 15.45 -16.67
C VAL A 454 -13.54 15.26 -15.54
N SER A 455 -13.63 16.07 -14.50
CA SER A 455 -12.85 15.88 -13.27
C SER A 455 -13.60 14.94 -12.34
N MET A 456 -12.88 14.01 -11.70
CA MET A 456 -13.50 13.03 -10.81
C MET A 456 -12.70 12.72 -9.54
N ARG A 457 -13.43 12.35 -8.48
CA ARG A 457 -12.94 11.72 -7.25
C ARG A 457 -13.82 10.52 -6.90
N LEU A 458 -13.33 9.63 -6.04
CA LEU A 458 -14.13 8.57 -5.44
C LEU A 458 -14.38 8.87 -3.96
N VAL A 459 -15.65 8.83 -3.57
CA VAL A 459 -16.09 8.83 -2.18
C VAL A 459 -16.65 7.47 -1.83
N ARG A 460 -16.39 7.01 -0.61
CA ARG A 460 -17.00 5.78 -0.09
C ARG A 460 -18.50 5.97 0.14
N THR A 461 -19.27 4.93 -0.18
CA THR A 461 -20.73 4.92 0.04
C THR A 461 -21.08 4.39 1.43
N LEU A 462 -22.13 4.94 2.03
CA LEU A 462 -22.60 4.51 3.34
C LEU A 462 -22.99 3.03 3.34
N CYS A 463 -22.63 2.32 4.41
CA CYS A 463 -23.01 0.93 4.58
C CYS A 463 -24.53 0.81 4.75
N PRO A 464 -25.23 0.03 3.90
CA PRO A 464 -26.69 -0.07 3.93
C PRO A 464 -27.22 -0.73 5.21
N ARG A 465 -26.39 -1.51 5.93
CA ARG A 465 -26.80 -2.26 7.13
C ARG A 465 -26.67 -1.49 8.45
N CYS A 466 -25.93 -0.39 8.47
CA CYS A 466 -25.61 0.34 9.71
C CYS A 466 -25.75 1.86 9.57
N ARG A 467 -26.53 2.28 8.57
CA ARG A 467 -26.85 3.69 8.34
C ARG A 467 -27.76 4.20 9.46
N GLU A 468 -27.40 5.33 10.03
CA GLU A 468 -28.20 6.08 10.98
C GLU A 468 -28.27 7.55 10.55
N THR A 469 -29.31 8.25 11.00
CA THR A 469 -29.55 9.64 10.63
C THR A 469 -29.26 10.59 11.79
N TYR A 470 -28.80 11.78 11.47
CA TYR A 470 -28.60 12.87 12.42
C TYR A 470 -28.96 14.20 11.76
N ASP A 471 -29.41 15.17 12.54
CA ASP A 471 -29.84 16.46 12.02
C ASP A 471 -28.71 17.49 12.14
N VAL A 472 -28.59 18.35 11.13
CA VAL A 472 -27.65 19.49 11.09
C VAL A 472 -28.37 20.75 10.63
N GLY A 473 -27.89 21.93 11.05
CA GLY A 473 -28.42 23.19 10.55
C GLY A 473 -28.11 23.40 9.07
N ALA A 474 -29.10 23.79 8.28
CA ALA A 474 -28.96 24.10 6.85
C ALA A 474 -27.87 25.15 6.59
N ALA A 475 -27.72 26.13 7.49
CA ALA A 475 -26.68 27.16 7.43
C ALA A 475 -25.25 26.60 7.40
N ALA A 476 -24.99 25.44 8.04
CA ALA A 476 -23.67 24.81 7.98
C ALA A 476 -23.37 24.23 6.59
N LEU A 477 -24.38 23.65 5.93
CA LEU A 477 -24.24 23.10 4.59
C LEU A 477 -24.17 24.20 3.52
N ASN A 478 -24.98 25.25 3.68
CA ASN A 478 -24.94 26.42 2.81
C ASN A 478 -23.52 27.00 2.79
N ARG A 479 -22.90 27.24 3.97
CA ARG A 479 -21.50 27.74 4.09
C ARG A 479 -20.46 26.91 3.35
N LEU A 480 -20.69 25.61 3.20
CA LEU A 480 -19.80 24.71 2.48
C LEU A 480 -20.04 24.71 0.96
N GLY A 481 -20.99 25.53 0.48
CA GLY A 481 -21.34 25.67 -0.93
C GLY A 481 -22.48 24.74 -1.39
N ALA A 482 -23.29 24.20 -0.47
CA ALA A 482 -24.45 23.40 -0.87
C ALA A 482 -25.54 24.28 -1.49
N ARG A 483 -26.06 23.87 -2.66
CA ARG A 483 -27.20 24.54 -3.31
C ARG A 483 -28.52 23.95 -2.83
N ASP A 484 -29.57 24.78 -2.86
CA ASP A 484 -30.97 24.37 -2.66
C ASP A 484 -31.29 23.75 -1.29
N VAL A 485 -30.51 24.06 -0.25
CA VAL A 485 -30.67 23.47 1.10
C VAL A 485 -31.66 24.24 1.99
N GLY A 486 -32.10 25.42 1.58
CA GLY A 486 -33.08 26.24 2.32
C GLY A 486 -32.62 26.63 3.72
N GLU A 487 -33.60 26.90 4.60
CA GLU A 487 -33.38 27.21 6.02
C GLU A 487 -33.82 26.05 6.93
N GLY A 488 -33.39 26.07 8.20
CA GLY A 488 -33.81 25.10 9.21
C GLY A 488 -32.83 23.94 9.39
N THR A 489 -33.35 22.72 9.51
CA THR A 489 -32.56 21.50 9.78
C THR A 489 -32.62 20.51 8.62
N VAL A 490 -31.47 19.97 8.26
CA VAL A 490 -31.30 18.96 7.22
C VAL A 490 -30.93 17.65 7.87
N ARG A 491 -31.61 16.58 7.47
CA ARG A 491 -31.32 15.23 7.96
C ARG A 491 -30.22 14.59 7.13
N LEU A 492 -29.06 14.40 7.74
CA LEU A 492 -27.93 13.69 7.14
C LEU A 492 -27.87 12.25 7.61
N SER A 493 -27.00 11.48 6.98
CA SER A 493 -26.76 10.08 7.30
C SER A 493 -25.29 9.82 7.60
N ARG A 494 -25.02 8.91 8.53
CA ARG A 494 -23.69 8.38 8.83
C ARG A 494 -23.75 6.86 9.05
N GLY A 495 -22.61 6.20 8.98
CA GLY A 495 -22.50 4.77 9.26
C GLY A 495 -21.94 4.54 10.66
N ARG A 496 -22.67 3.85 11.54
CA ARG A 496 -22.18 3.55 12.90
C ARG A 496 -21.08 2.48 12.96
N GLY A 497 -20.91 1.71 11.88
CA GLY A 497 -20.05 0.54 11.84
C GLY A 497 -20.77 -0.76 12.21
N CYS A 498 -20.51 -1.83 11.47
CA CYS A 498 -21.03 -3.18 11.75
C CYS A 498 -20.12 -4.24 11.11
N PRO A 499 -20.29 -5.54 11.42
CA PRO A 499 -19.47 -6.60 10.83
C PRO A 499 -19.45 -6.60 9.29
N HIS A 500 -20.56 -6.27 8.64
CA HIS A 500 -20.64 -6.22 7.17
C HIS A 500 -19.71 -5.18 6.53
N CYS A 501 -19.55 -4.02 7.16
CA CYS A 501 -18.60 -2.99 6.71
C CYS A 501 -17.29 -3.00 7.51
N ARG A 502 -17.04 -4.06 8.28
CA ARG A 502 -15.85 -4.22 9.13
C ARG A 502 -15.65 -3.00 10.05
N SER A 503 -16.75 -2.54 10.63
CA SER A 503 -16.80 -1.39 11.54
C SER A 503 -16.38 -0.03 10.93
N THR A 504 -16.21 0.07 9.60
CA THR A 504 -15.83 1.33 8.95
C THR A 504 -16.99 2.31 8.77
N GLY A 505 -18.22 1.80 8.73
CA GLY A 505 -19.41 2.59 8.37
C GLY A 505 -19.65 2.73 6.85
N TYR A 506 -18.75 2.24 6.00
CA TYR A 506 -18.82 2.37 4.55
C TYR A 506 -18.73 1.02 3.84
N HIS A 507 -19.32 0.92 2.65
CA HIS A 507 -19.20 -0.27 1.81
C HIS A 507 -19.36 0.11 0.33
N GLY A 508 -18.27 0.04 -0.43
CA GLY A 508 -18.25 0.46 -1.83
C GLY A 508 -17.92 1.94 -2.00
N ARG A 509 -17.91 2.39 -3.27
CA ARG A 509 -17.52 3.74 -3.70
C ARG A 509 -18.41 4.23 -4.83
N THR A 510 -18.58 5.54 -4.91
CA THR A 510 -19.25 6.25 -6.01
C THR A 510 -18.39 7.40 -6.49
N GLY A 511 -18.51 7.78 -7.76
CA GLY A 511 -17.85 8.96 -8.31
C GLY A 511 -18.47 10.26 -7.78
N VAL A 512 -17.63 11.29 -7.65
CA VAL A 512 -18.02 12.70 -7.52
C VAL A 512 -17.41 13.43 -8.71
N PHE A 513 -18.22 14.20 -9.43
CA PHE A 513 -17.87 14.71 -10.75
C PHE A 513 -17.95 16.23 -10.83
N GLU A 514 -17.15 16.78 -11.73
CA GLU A 514 -17.25 18.15 -12.23
C GLU A 514 -17.05 18.08 -13.74
N VAL A 515 -18.06 18.49 -14.51
CA VAL A 515 -18.10 18.34 -15.98
C VAL A 515 -18.04 19.71 -16.63
N LEU A 516 -16.87 20.08 -17.13
CA LEU A 516 -16.65 21.31 -17.89
C LEU A 516 -16.88 21.05 -19.38
N THR A 517 -18.03 21.45 -19.91
CA THR A 517 -18.26 21.46 -21.38
C THR A 517 -17.77 22.77 -21.97
N LEU A 518 -17.07 22.70 -23.11
CA LEU A 518 -16.56 23.89 -23.80
C LEU A 518 -17.57 24.45 -24.80
N ASP A 519 -17.98 25.69 -24.57
CA ASP A 519 -18.82 26.55 -25.42
C ASP A 519 -18.00 27.72 -26.01
N ASP A 520 -18.63 28.57 -26.83
CA ASP A 520 -17.92 29.69 -27.48
C ASP A 520 -17.31 30.68 -26.47
N ALA A 521 -17.96 30.88 -25.32
CA ALA A 521 -17.48 31.78 -24.28
C ALA A 521 -16.21 31.23 -23.61
N THR A 522 -16.25 29.98 -23.14
CA THR A 522 -15.09 29.32 -22.54
C THR A 522 -13.96 29.15 -23.55
N ARG A 523 -14.24 28.82 -24.82
CA ARG A 523 -13.24 28.80 -25.91
C ARG A 523 -12.57 30.16 -26.11
N GLY A 524 -13.33 31.25 -26.02
CA GLY A 524 -12.81 32.61 -26.04
C GLY A 524 -11.84 32.89 -24.89
N LEU A 525 -12.22 32.52 -23.67
CA LEU A 525 -11.37 32.66 -22.47
C LEU A 525 -10.06 31.85 -22.59
N ILE A 526 -10.13 30.63 -23.11
CA ILE A 526 -8.96 29.77 -23.33
C ILE A 526 -8.01 30.42 -24.35
N THR A 527 -8.56 30.93 -25.45
CA THR A 527 -7.76 31.60 -26.50
C THR A 527 -7.07 32.86 -25.98
N GLN A 528 -7.74 33.60 -25.09
CA GLN A 528 -7.20 34.78 -24.40
C GLN A 528 -6.25 34.45 -23.25
N GLN A 529 -6.08 33.16 -22.90
CA GLN A 529 -5.27 32.68 -21.78
C GLN A 529 -5.66 33.31 -20.44
N VAL A 530 -6.96 33.45 -20.20
CA VAL A 530 -7.47 33.89 -18.89
C VAL A 530 -7.24 32.78 -17.86
N SER A 531 -7.14 33.14 -16.57
CA SER A 531 -6.93 32.18 -15.48
C SER A 531 -7.99 31.08 -15.43
N ASP A 532 -7.60 29.90 -14.93
CA ASP A 532 -8.52 28.77 -14.69
C ASP A 532 -9.69 29.15 -13.78
N ALA A 533 -9.47 30.03 -12.79
CA ALA A 533 -10.53 30.56 -11.93
C ALA A 533 -11.64 31.27 -12.73
N ALA A 534 -11.27 32.07 -13.74
CA ALA A 534 -12.25 32.75 -14.59
C ALA A 534 -12.99 31.77 -15.53
N ILE A 535 -12.28 30.78 -16.08
CA ILE A 535 -12.89 29.71 -16.88
C ILE A 535 -13.91 28.94 -16.04
N ARG A 536 -13.55 28.59 -14.81
CA ARG A 536 -14.42 27.91 -13.85
C ARG A 536 -15.64 28.75 -13.52
N ALA A 537 -15.46 30.04 -13.20
CA ALA A 537 -16.57 30.93 -12.88
C ALA A 537 -17.58 31.03 -14.05
N ALA A 538 -17.08 31.20 -15.28
CA ALA A 538 -17.92 31.26 -16.48
C ALA A 538 -18.69 29.95 -16.73
N ALA A 539 -18.07 28.80 -16.45
CA ALA A 539 -18.71 27.49 -16.57
C ALA A 539 -19.77 27.27 -15.49
N VAL A 540 -19.50 27.67 -14.23
CA VAL A 540 -20.44 27.59 -13.11
C VAL A 540 -21.68 28.44 -13.36
N GLU A 541 -21.50 29.66 -13.88
CA GLU A 541 -22.60 30.56 -14.28
C GLU A 541 -23.51 29.91 -15.33
N ARG A 542 -22.95 29.06 -16.19
CA ARG A 542 -23.67 28.33 -17.25
C ARG A 542 -24.23 26.97 -16.80
N GLY A 543 -24.19 26.69 -15.51
CA GLY A 543 -24.80 25.49 -14.93
C GLY A 543 -23.85 24.33 -14.69
N MET A 544 -22.53 24.51 -14.82
CA MET A 544 -21.57 23.50 -14.33
C MET A 544 -21.71 23.36 -12.81
N ARG A 545 -21.96 22.13 -12.36
CA ARG A 545 -21.87 21.76 -10.95
C ARG A 545 -20.40 21.56 -10.58
N THR A 546 -19.95 22.22 -9.54
CA THR A 546 -18.60 22.00 -9.02
C THR A 546 -18.52 20.66 -8.30
N MET A 547 -17.31 20.13 -8.18
CA MET A 547 -17.10 18.85 -7.49
C MET A 547 -17.57 18.88 -6.02
N GLY A 548 -17.44 20.03 -5.35
CA GLY A 548 -17.94 20.23 -3.98
C GLY A 548 -19.46 20.18 -3.90
N GLU A 549 -20.14 20.85 -4.83
CA GLU A 549 -21.61 20.84 -4.93
C GLU A 549 -22.15 19.44 -5.22
N ASP A 550 -21.53 18.70 -6.14
CA ASP A 550 -21.87 17.31 -6.45
C ASP A 550 -21.70 16.39 -5.22
N GLY A 551 -20.59 16.55 -4.49
CA GLY A 551 -20.32 15.84 -3.25
C GLY A 551 -21.34 16.14 -2.16
N LEU A 552 -21.63 17.42 -1.91
CA LEU A 552 -22.61 17.85 -0.90
C LEU A 552 -24.02 17.37 -1.23
N LYS A 553 -24.42 17.38 -2.50
CA LYS A 553 -25.69 16.80 -2.94
C LYS A 553 -25.78 15.31 -2.60
N LYS A 554 -24.70 14.55 -2.82
CA LYS A 554 -24.62 13.13 -2.43
C LYS A 554 -24.67 12.91 -0.91
N VAL A 555 -24.18 13.86 -0.12
CA VAL A 555 -24.30 13.84 1.36
C VAL A 555 -25.73 14.06 1.80
N ILE A 556 -26.44 15.02 1.20
CA ILE A 556 -27.85 15.34 1.49
C ILE A 556 -28.76 14.14 1.14
N GLU A 557 -28.50 13.47 0.02
CA GLU A 557 -29.19 12.22 -0.35
C GLU A 557 -28.79 11.02 0.54
N GLY A 558 -27.77 11.20 1.39
CA GLY A 558 -27.21 10.21 2.28
C GLY A 558 -26.62 9.00 1.55
N ARG A 559 -25.99 9.24 0.39
CA ARG A 559 -25.14 8.26 -0.30
C ARG A 559 -23.75 8.17 0.34
N THR A 560 -23.25 9.28 0.87
CA THR A 560 -21.94 9.40 1.54
C THR A 560 -22.05 10.36 2.74
N THR A 561 -20.92 10.67 3.37
CA THR A 561 -20.84 11.56 4.55
C THR A 561 -20.05 12.83 4.22
N LEU A 562 -20.25 13.87 5.04
CA LEU A 562 -19.47 15.10 4.91
C LEU A 562 -17.97 14.86 5.10
N ASP A 563 -17.59 14.04 6.08
CA ASP A 563 -16.20 13.64 6.35
C ASP A 563 -15.55 12.99 5.12
N GLU A 564 -16.31 12.20 4.38
CA GLU A 564 -15.79 11.52 3.21
C GLU A 564 -15.62 12.46 2.01
N VAL A 565 -16.51 13.43 1.84
CA VAL A 565 -16.37 14.48 0.82
C VAL A 565 -15.17 15.37 1.13
N THR A 566 -15.05 15.88 2.36
CA THR A 566 -13.94 16.76 2.78
C THR A 566 -12.58 16.07 2.76
N ARG A 567 -12.55 14.73 2.87
CA ARG A 567 -11.32 13.94 2.73
C ARG A 567 -10.71 14.01 1.32
N VAL A 568 -11.53 14.11 0.28
CA VAL A 568 -11.07 14.05 -1.13
C VAL A 568 -11.24 15.35 -1.89
N ILE A 569 -12.07 16.26 -1.39
CA ILE A 569 -12.39 17.56 -1.97
C ILE A 569 -12.19 18.63 -0.90
N TYR A 570 -11.43 19.67 -1.24
CA TYR A 570 -11.35 20.85 -0.40
C TYR A 570 -12.63 21.67 -0.53
N LEU A 571 -13.44 21.69 0.54
CA LEU A 571 -14.58 22.59 0.67
C LEU A 571 -14.10 23.86 1.34
N ALA A 572 -14.03 24.96 0.59
CA ALA A 572 -13.79 26.26 1.19
C ALA A 572 -15.02 26.67 2.00
N ASP A 573 -14.82 27.19 3.21
CA ASP A 573 -15.88 27.91 3.93
C ASP A 573 -16.16 29.18 3.12
N GLN A 574 -17.24 29.13 2.35
CA GLN A 574 -17.73 30.30 1.66
C GLN A 574 -18.33 31.15 2.76
N ALA A 575 -17.65 32.22 3.16
CA ALA A 575 -18.31 33.24 3.96
C ALA A 575 -19.53 33.67 3.14
N ILE A 576 -20.73 33.51 3.70
CA ILE A 576 -21.98 33.80 3.01
C ILE A 576 -22.59 35.03 3.65
N LYS A 577 -23.12 35.92 2.82
CA LYS A 577 -23.96 37.03 3.24
C LYS A 577 -25.28 36.98 2.51
N THR A 578 -26.34 37.40 3.18
CA THR A 578 -27.65 37.58 2.57
C THR A 578 -27.79 39.01 2.08
N CYS A 579 -28.28 39.17 0.85
CA CYS A 579 -28.65 40.48 0.33
C CYS A 579 -29.74 41.07 1.23
N PRO A 580 -29.55 42.27 1.81
CA PRO A 580 -30.56 42.88 2.68
C PRO A 580 -31.81 43.32 1.90
N SER A 581 -31.71 43.48 0.57
CA SER A 581 -32.81 43.94 -0.28
C SER A 581 -33.70 42.80 -0.78
N CYS A 582 -33.12 41.72 -1.30
CA CYS A 582 -33.89 40.61 -1.91
C CYS A 582 -33.72 39.26 -1.21
N ALA A 583 -33.00 39.20 -0.10
CA ALA A 583 -32.69 37.98 0.65
C ALA A 583 -31.90 36.90 -0.13
N THR A 584 -31.45 37.18 -1.36
CA THR A 584 -30.55 36.27 -2.09
C THR A 584 -29.31 36.00 -1.26
N THR A 585 -28.97 34.73 -1.11
CA THR A 585 -27.75 34.27 -0.44
C THR A 585 -26.57 34.39 -1.40
N LEU A 586 -25.52 35.10 -0.99
CA LEU A 586 -24.38 35.49 -1.83
C LEU A 586 -23.06 35.07 -1.18
N SER A 587 -22.07 34.70 -1.98
CA SER A 587 -20.69 34.60 -1.51
C SER A 587 -20.22 35.98 -1.01
N ALA A 588 -19.43 36.03 0.07
CA ALA A 588 -18.98 37.27 0.70
C ALA A 588 -18.19 38.19 -0.24
N GLU A 589 -17.57 37.61 -1.26
CA GLU A 589 -16.80 38.27 -2.32
C GLU A 589 -17.67 39.07 -3.31
N PHE A 590 -18.98 38.80 -3.42
CA PHE A 590 -19.85 39.62 -4.25
C PHE A 590 -20.02 41.02 -3.64
N GLU A 591 -19.61 42.07 -4.35
CA GLU A 591 -19.88 43.45 -3.94
C GLU A 591 -21.28 43.93 -4.31
N TYR A 592 -21.90 43.30 -5.31
CA TYR A 592 -23.25 43.59 -5.77
C TYR A 592 -24.07 42.32 -5.85
N CYS A 593 -25.34 42.39 -5.48
CA CYS A 593 -26.26 41.28 -5.60
C CYS A 593 -26.56 41.04 -7.09
N PRO A 594 -26.25 39.87 -7.64
CA PRO A 594 -26.55 39.54 -9.04
C PRO A 594 -28.06 39.45 -9.32
N SER A 595 -28.90 39.29 -8.29
CA SER A 595 -30.36 39.21 -8.46
C SER A 595 -31.04 40.56 -8.55
N CYS A 596 -30.64 41.55 -7.74
CA CYS A 596 -31.34 42.84 -7.64
C CYS A 596 -30.44 44.06 -7.84
N GLY A 597 -29.14 43.88 -8.06
CA GLY A 597 -28.17 44.95 -8.25
C GLY A 597 -27.78 45.71 -6.98
N GLU A 598 -28.32 45.34 -5.81
CA GLU A 598 -28.03 46.00 -4.54
C GLU A 598 -26.56 45.87 -4.16
N PHE A 599 -25.94 46.95 -3.68
CA PHE A 599 -24.58 46.87 -3.15
C PHE A 599 -24.60 46.12 -1.82
N VAL A 600 -23.87 45.01 -1.77
CA VAL A 600 -23.75 44.12 -0.61
C VAL A 600 -22.31 44.05 -0.08
N GLY A 601 -21.40 44.86 -0.63
CA GLY A 601 -20.04 45.01 -0.15
C GLY A 601 -19.95 45.72 1.20
N GLU A 602 -18.79 45.63 1.85
CA GLU A 602 -18.55 46.39 3.08
C GLU A 602 -18.53 47.90 2.80
N HIS A 603 -19.28 48.64 3.61
CA HIS A 603 -19.37 50.09 3.55
C HIS A 603 -19.34 50.66 4.96
N CYS A 604 -18.85 51.89 5.08
CA CYS A 604 -18.93 52.64 6.32
C CYS A 604 -20.39 52.98 6.63
N GLU A 605 -20.88 52.67 7.83
CA GLU A 605 -22.26 52.99 8.24
C GLU A 605 -22.54 54.49 8.36
N HIS A 606 -21.48 55.30 8.48
CA HIS A 606 -21.62 56.75 8.62
C HIS A 606 -21.67 57.47 7.27
N CYS A 607 -20.78 57.12 6.34
CA CYS A 607 -20.65 57.83 5.07
C CYS A 607 -21.03 56.99 3.84
N HIS A 608 -21.44 55.74 4.04
CA HIS A 608 -21.86 54.77 3.02
C HIS A 608 -20.83 54.52 1.90
N ARG A 609 -19.58 54.95 2.08
CA ARG A 609 -18.49 54.66 1.15
C ARG A 609 -17.93 53.28 1.41
N ARG A 610 -17.50 52.63 0.32
CA ARG A 610 -16.82 51.34 0.34
C ARG A 610 -15.63 51.37 1.30
N VAL A 611 -15.50 50.33 2.11
CA VAL A 611 -14.33 50.08 2.98
C VAL A 611 -13.90 48.63 2.80
N GLU A 612 -12.65 48.30 3.15
CA GLU A 612 -12.17 46.92 3.11
C GLU A 612 -12.35 46.24 4.48
N THR A 613 -12.57 44.93 4.45
CA THR A 613 -12.68 44.08 5.63
C THR A 613 -11.40 44.18 6.49
N GLY A 614 -11.57 44.47 7.78
CA GLY A 614 -10.46 44.57 8.74
C GLY A 614 -9.87 45.96 8.93
N TRP A 615 -10.32 46.97 8.19
CA TRP A 615 -9.98 48.37 8.50
C TRP A 615 -10.55 48.75 9.86
N THR A 616 -9.76 49.40 10.72
CA THR A 616 -10.20 49.83 12.07
C THR A 616 -10.92 51.18 12.06
N PHE A 617 -10.77 51.96 10.99
CA PHE A 617 -11.45 53.24 10.79
C PHE A 617 -11.71 53.50 9.29
N CYS A 618 -12.73 54.27 8.98
CA CYS A 618 -13.05 54.69 7.62
C CYS A 618 -12.13 55.84 7.18
N PRO A 619 -11.32 55.70 6.12
CA PRO A 619 -10.42 56.78 5.67
C PRO A 619 -11.14 57.96 5.05
N TYR A 620 -12.45 57.83 4.77
CA TYR A 620 -13.25 58.90 4.16
C TYR A 620 -13.94 59.80 5.18
N CYS A 621 -14.29 59.28 6.37
CA CYS A 621 -15.00 60.06 7.39
C CYS A 621 -14.38 59.98 8.80
N GLY A 622 -13.33 59.17 8.99
CA GLY A 622 -12.62 59.04 10.27
C GLY A 622 -13.31 58.15 11.30
N GLU A 623 -14.51 57.65 11.03
CA GLU A 623 -15.31 56.88 11.99
C GLU A 623 -14.75 55.45 12.18
N ALA A 624 -14.78 54.92 13.39
CA ALA A 624 -14.33 53.57 13.70
C ALA A 624 -15.23 52.53 12.99
N SER A 625 -14.63 51.50 12.39
CA SER A 625 -15.42 50.41 11.80
C SER A 625 -15.93 49.49 12.91
N ARG A 626 -17.03 48.77 12.65
CA ARG A 626 -17.66 47.83 13.60
C ARG A 626 -16.76 46.68 14.09
N GLY A 627 -15.51 46.55 13.60
CA GLY A 627 -14.56 45.53 14.07
C GLY A 627 -13.76 45.89 15.32
N ALA A 628 -13.74 47.15 15.77
CA ALA A 628 -12.86 47.59 16.85
C ALA A 628 -13.37 47.29 18.29
N ALA A 629 -14.65 46.96 18.45
CA ALA A 629 -15.28 46.80 19.77
C ALA A 629 -15.30 45.36 20.32
N GLY A 630 -14.76 44.38 19.60
CA GLY A 630 -14.81 42.96 19.97
C GLY A 630 -13.56 42.34 20.60
N ALA A 631 -12.43 43.07 20.66
CA ALA A 631 -11.14 42.50 21.08
C ALA A 631 -10.66 42.92 22.49
N ASN A 632 -11.38 43.79 23.20
CA ASN A 632 -11.00 44.25 24.54
C ASN A 632 -12.23 44.27 25.46
N GLY A 633 -12.50 43.15 26.14
CA GLY A 633 -13.65 43.06 27.01
C GLY A 633 -13.70 41.79 27.86
N ALA A 634 -12.66 41.54 28.66
CA ALA A 634 -12.78 40.63 29.81
C ALA A 634 -11.85 41.08 30.95
N GLY A 635 -12.44 41.75 31.95
CA GLY A 635 -12.07 41.63 33.36
C GLY A 635 -10.91 42.50 33.86
N ALA A 636 -11.22 43.75 34.21
CA ALA A 636 -10.54 44.43 35.30
C ALA A 636 -11.53 44.59 36.46
N HIS A 637 -11.27 43.92 37.59
CA HIS A 637 -11.54 44.45 38.92
C HIS A 637 -10.72 43.73 40.00
N ASP A 638 -9.83 44.54 40.57
CA ASP A 638 -9.52 44.71 41.98
C ASP A 638 -8.40 43.98 42.76
N SER A 639 -7.67 44.86 43.43
CA SER A 639 -6.97 44.76 44.72
C SER A 639 -5.50 44.32 44.78
N THR A 640 -4.65 45.35 44.93
CA THR A 640 -3.59 45.52 45.96
C THR A 640 -2.48 44.49 46.13
N GLY A 641 -1.23 44.96 46.04
CA GLY A 641 -0.14 44.49 46.91
C GLY A 641 1.20 44.19 46.23
N GLU A 642 2.16 45.08 46.44
CA GLU A 642 3.59 44.82 46.66
C GLU A 642 4.48 44.20 45.55
N GLY A 643 5.43 45.03 45.08
CA GLY A 643 6.86 44.69 45.10
C GLY A 643 7.49 43.99 43.89
N GLY A 644 8.55 44.61 43.34
CA GLY A 644 9.71 43.86 42.82
C GLY A 644 10.05 44.03 41.34
N ASP A 645 11.16 44.74 41.11
CA ASP A 645 12.20 44.52 40.08
C ASP A 645 11.87 44.62 38.58
N THR A 646 12.24 45.76 38.02
CA THR A 646 12.70 45.90 36.63
C THR A 646 14.21 45.62 36.52
N PRO A 647 14.67 44.95 35.45
CA PRO A 647 15.98 45.25 34.89
C PRO A 647 15.89 45.79 33.46
N GLU A 648 16.65 46.85 33.24
CA GLU A 648 16.98 47.48 31.96
C GLU A 648 17.55 46.49 30.94
N ILE A 649 17.16 46.60 29.66
CA ILE A 649 18.07 46.34 28.53
C ILE A 649 17.87 47.41 27.44
N THR A 650 19.00 47.94 27.01
CA THR A 650 19.25 49.18 26.28
C THR A 650 19.02 49.09 24.77
N HIS A 651 18.49 50.18 24.20
CA HIS A 651 18.45 50.44 22.76
C HIS A 651 19.83 50.77 22.19
N ARG A 652 20.28 50.05 21.16
CA ARG A 652 21.30 50.54 20.20
C ARG A 652 20.84 50.33 18.75
N ARG A 653 20.55 51.45 18.08
CA ARG A 653 20.35 51.56 16.62
C ARG A 653 21.63 51.20 15.87
N ARG A 654 21.54 50.38 14.82
CA ARG A 654 22.53 50.33 13.72
C ARG A 654 21.84 50.28 12.36
N ARG A 655 22.37 51.12 11.46
CA ARG A 655 21.94 51.43 10.10
C ARG A 655 22.10 50.23 9.14
N ALA A 656 21.24 50.17 8.13
CA ALA A 656 21.25 49.22 7.01
C ALA A 656 22.47 49.43 6.07
N PRO A 657 23.00 48.37 5.44
CA PRO A 657 24.09 48.47 4.46
C PRO A 657 23.57 48.55 3.01
N ALA A 658 24.31 49.29 2.18
CA ALA A 658 24.11 49.48 0.74
C ALA A 658 24.69 48.32 -0.09
N ALA A 659 24.07 48.06 -1.25
CA ALA A 659 24.45 47.03 -2.22
C ALA A 659 25.69 47.42 -3.06
N PRO A 660 26.56 46.47 -3.45
CA PRO A 660 27.70 46.75 -4.33
C PRO A 660 27.39 46.45 -5.82
N ARG A 661 27.84 47.34 -6.69
CA ARG A 661 28.01 47.16 -8.14
C ARG A 661 29.43 46.67 -8.45
N MET A 662 29.57 45.94 -9.58
CA MET A 662 30.71 45.79 -10.52
C MET A 662 30.88 44.31 -10.92
N ARG A 663 31.27 43.89 -12.13
CA ARG A 663 31.84 44.50 -13.35
C ARG A 663 31.73 43.47 -14.50
N LYS A 664 31.70 43.94 -15.75
CA LYS A 664 32.02 43.14 -16.95
C LYS A 664 33.53 42.93 -17.08
N ALA A 665 33.98 41.77 -17.60
CA ALA A 665 34.81 41.64 -18.81
C ALA A 665 35.44 40.23 -18.95
N SER A 666 35.59 39.82 -20.22
CA SER A 666 36.27 38.64 -20.80
C SER A 666 35.35 37.46 -21.13
#